data_AF-A0A1C5J6Q8-F1
#
_entry.id   AF-A0A1C5J6Q8-F1
#
_cell.length_a   1.000
_cell.length_b   1.000
_cell.length_c   1.000
_cell.angle_alpha   90.00
_cell.angle_beta   90.00
_cell.angle_gamma   90.00
#
_symmetry.space_group_name_H-M   'P 1'
#
loop_
_entity.id
_entity.type
_entity.pdbx_description
1 polymer ?
#
loop_
_entity_poly.entity_id
_entity_poly.type
_entity_poly.pdbx_seq_one_letter_code
_entity_poly.pdbx_strand_id
1 'polypeptide(L)'
;MTVAIVLAAGAPAAGLPTGTGAPLADRLAGQLRGAGAERVHTVTGLAELAALVDTVTGPVLVTGADLVAHTAVLRHLATSPVGPTVALVLTDPPAAGRTVVREERGQVVDAGPELPDATGVFGGALRVGADDLPALAAAARAAHAPVAARLSPGTVAGDAMTGGAMTGGAAAGDAMTGGAAAGDAVAGGATGAPAAGSAVDRLFAAFTDLGTLTFAHRVRLLVAHRVTDPAGLAAAEAALAGVDEDRAELRLSVKERDDFFTTYFVSTWSPYVTRACARLGLTPTGVTMVSVLFAVVAAVLFGAGGRPALVAGGVLLYLGFVLDCVDGQLARYTRHFSAWGGWLDTMADRAKEYLVYAGLGYGATHAGFRYGWALAIAAMTLQTVRHMTDAWYGVLHDEAARRPRPVTPAAGGIGGKLNAASTRVQADTGSVSYWLKRTVVFPIGERWALIAVTAALFGPLVSLVSVLVWGVLAFGYTGALRTLRARWMWVPVLDTVDATLHRDDGPVAARLPVVRPMGPLTLAVLGALGPAVLLVVGLLRVAGDGDPGGLRWWLPVALLVLLVAGLGAGAAHNGPLDWLVPAALRAGEYLFAAVVGVVGGVPAWLVFGYVFVLTVHHYDLTARLEKRQAAPPLHRWTLGWEGRSVLLAVAAIAGFASPVMATLGAYLLVGFVASVVLAWVVLPARAGRAAAVPVRGGSPG
;
A
#
# COMPACT_ATOMS: atom_id res chain seq x y z
N MET A 1 15.22 -9.02 12.76
CA MET A 1 14.84 -8.40 14.04
C MET A 1 15.97 -8.70 15.00
N THR A 2 16.58 -7.69 15.63
CA THR A 2 17.84 -7.90 16.39
C THR A 2 17.59 -8.11 17.88
N VAL A 3 16.54 -7.50 18.45
CA VAL A 3 16.29 -7.53 19.91
C VAL A 3 14.82 -7.81 20.23
N ALA A 4 14.57 -8.76 21.13
CA ALA A 4 13.28 -8.98 21.77
C ALA A 4 13.37 -8.71 23.28
N ILE A 5 12.27 -8.26 23.88
CA ILE A 5 12.18 -7.92 25.30
C ILE A 5 10.95 -8.61 25.90
N VAL A 6 11.15 -9.42 26.93
CA VAL A 6 10.10 -10.00 27.77
C VAL A 6 9.96 -9.13 29.02
N LEU A 7 8.82 -8.45 29.16
CA LEU A 7 8.50 -7.61 30.31
C LEU A 7 7.81 -8.45 31.39
N ALA A 8 8.56 -8.81 32.44
CA ALA A 8 8.08 -9.61 33.57
C ALA A 8 7.56 -8.76 34.74
N ALA A 9 7.59 -7.44 34.62
CA ALA A 9 7.26 -6.48 35.67
C ALA A 9 5.87 -6.69 36.28
N GLY A 10 5.81 -7.20 37.51
CA GLY A 10 4.57 -7.39 38.27
C GLY A 10 3.61 -8.42 37.69
N ALA A 11 4.10 -9.36 36.86
CA ALA A 11 3.28 -10.41 36.24
C ALA A 11 3.49 -11.76 36.98
N PRO A 12 2.54 -12.22 37.83
CA PRO A 12 2.61 -13.53 38.47
C PRO A 12 2.74 -14.67 37.46
N ALA A 13 2.19 -14.45 36.25
CA ALA A 13 2.23 -15.38 35.14
C ALA A 13 3.65 -15.76 34.68
N ALA A 14 4.64 -14.89 34.88
CA ALA A 14 6.01 -15.11 34.40
C ALA A 14 6.64 -16.40 34.96
N GLY A 15 6.31 -16.74 36.22
CA GLY A 15 6.82 -17.92 36.93
C GLY A 15 5.94 -19.15 36.83
N LEU A 16 4.81 -19.11 36.10
CA LEU A 16 3.94 -20.27 35.98
C LEU A 16 4.66 -21.42 35.26
N PRO A 17 4.64 -22.65 35.79
CA PRO A 17 5.26 -23.80 35.16
C PRO A 17 4.43 -24.24 33.95
N THR A 18 5.06 -24.26 32.78
CA THR A 18 4.47 -24.80 31.54
C THR A 18 4.33 -26.32 31.62
N GLY A 19 3.63 -26.95 30.66
CA GLY A 19 3.57 -28.41 30.55
C GLY A 19 4.94 -29.12 30.44
N THR A 20 6.01 -28.38 30.14
CA THR A 20 7.41 -28.88 30.11
C THR A 20 8.16 -28.69 31.44
N GLY A 21 7.53 -28.06 32.44
CA GLY A 21 8.13 -27.72 33.74
C GLY A 21 8.94 -26.42 33.75
N ALA A 22 9.27 -25.84 32.60
CA ALA A 22 9.96 -24.56 32.52
C ALA A 22 9.02 -23.38 32.82
N PRO A 23 9.53 -22.26 33.40
CA PRO A 23 8.77 -21.02 33.56
C PRO A 23 8.22 -20.50 32.22
N LEU A 24 7.03 -19.90 32.25
CA LEU A 24 6.41 -19.32 31.06
C LEU A 24 7.30 -18.27 30.37
N ALA A 25 8.00 -17.43 31.15
CA ALA A 25 8.93 -16.44 30.60
C ALA A 25 10.07 -17.07 29.79
N ASP A 26 10.59 -18.23 30.22
CA ASP A 26 11.68 -18.94 29.53
C ASP A 26 11.20 -19.59 28.24
N ARG A 27 9.99 -20.17 28.27
CA ARG A 27 9.31 -20.67 27.06
C ARG A 27 9.16 -19.53 26.05
N LEU A 28 8.64 -18.38 26.47
CA LEU A 28 8.42 -17.22 25.61
C LEU A 28 9.75 -16.72 25.02
N ALA A 29 10.81 -16.66 25.83
CA ALA A 29 12.15 -16.31 25.35
C ALA A 29 12.67 -17.30 24.29
N GLY A 30 12.42 -18.61 24.47
CA GLY A 30 12.70 -19.63 23.47
C GLY A 30 11.93 -19.41 22.16
N GLN A 31 10.63 -19.09 22.25
CA GLN A 31 9.81 -18.81 21.07
C GLN A 31 10.24 -17.54 20.34
N LEU A 32 10.66 -16.50 21.06
CA LEU A 32 11.18 -15.27 20.46
C LEU A 32 12.47 -15.53 19.67
N ARG A 33 13.37 -16.39 20.17
CA ARG A 33 14.54 -16.86 19.39
C ARG A 33 14.10 -17.63 18.14
N GLY A 34 13.14 -18.56 18.28
CA GLY A 34 12.56 -19.29 17.15
C GLY A 34 11.79 -18.43 16.14
N ALA A 35 11.33 -17.25 16.56
CA ALA A 35 10.71 -16.23 15.71
C ALA A 35 11.74 -15.33 15.00
N GLY A 36 13.05 -15.53 15.25
CA GLY A 36 14.14 -14.83 14.59
C GLY A 36 14.77 -13.68 15.39
N ALA A 37 14.57 -13.63 16.71
CA ALA A 37 15.29 -12.68 17.57
C ALA A 37 16.72 -13.16 17.85
N GLU A 38 17.72 -12.34 17.53
CA GLU A 38 19.13 -12.65 17.84
C GLU A 38 19.42 -12.56 19.35
N ARG A 39 18.87 -11.53 20.01
CA ARG A 39 18.98 -11.32 21.45
C ARG A 39 17.60 -11.20 22.09
N VAL A 40 17.44 -11.83 23.24
CA VAL A 40 16.22 -11.77 24.04
C VAL A 40 16.59 -11.34 25.46
N HIS A 41 16.02 -10.24 25.92
CA HIS A 41 16.21 -9.71 27.26
C HIS A 41 14.94 -9.87 28.09
N THR A 42 15.06 -10.34 29.32
CA THR A 42 13.96 -10.33 30.28
C THR A 42 14.17 -9.16 31.22
N VAL A 43 13.24 -8.21 31.23
CA VAL A 43 13.31 -6.99 32.04
C VAL A 43 12.23 -6.99 33.12
N THR A 44 12.60 -6.47 34.28
CA THR A 44 11.76 -6.51 35.49
C THR A 44 10.96 -5.23 35.71
N GLY A 45 11.23 -4.18 34.93
CA GLY A 45 10.56 -2.88 35.06
C GLY A 45 10.58 -2.04 33.78
N LEU A 46 9.72 -1.02 33.75
CA LEU A 46 9.61 -0.10 32.61
C LEU A 46 10.81 0.85 32.49
N ALA A 47 11.47 1.21 33.60
CA ALA A 47 12.70 2.02 33.57
C ALA A 47 13.86 1.27 32.89
N GLU A 48 14.02 -0.02 33.22
CA GLU A 48 15.01 -0.90 32.59
C GLU A 48 14.73 -1.09 31.09
N LEU A 49 13.44 -1.25 30.73
CA LEU A 49 13.02 -1.30 29.33
C LEU A 49 13.40 -0.01 28.57
N ALA A 50 13.15 1.17 29.14
CA ALA A 50 13.50 2.44 28.52
C ALA A 50 15.02 2.55 28.27
N ALA A 51 15.83 2.25 29.28
CA ALA A 51 17.28 2.28 29.18
C ALA A 51 17.81 1.30 28.12
N LEU A 52 17.22 0.11 28.01
CA LEU A 52 17.59 -0.86 26.97
C LEU A 52 17.22 -0.33 25.58
N VAL A 53 15.99 0.17 25.39
CA VAL A 53 15.51 0.69 24.11
C VAL A 53 16.38 1.85 23.60
N ASP A 54 16.86 2.74 24.48
CA ASP A 54 17.75 3.86 24.14
C ASP A 54 19.10 3.39 23.54
N THR A 55 19.50 2.13 23.74
CA THR A 55 20.75 1.57 23.19
C THR A 55 20.57 0.81 21.87
N VAL A 56 19.33 0.60 21.43
CA VAL A 56 19.01 -0.22 20.25
C VAL A 56 18.77 0.65 19.03
N THR A 57 19.31 0.25 17.89
CA THR A 57 19.16 0.97 16.60
C THR A 57 18.24 0.26 15.60
N GLY A 58 17.85 -0.99 15.90
CA GLY A 58 16.97 -1.81 15.06
C GLY A 58 15.59 -2.04 15.68
N PRO A 59 14.63 -2.59 14.93
CA PRO A 59 13.28 -2.85 15.44
C PRO A 59 13.30 -3.80 16.64
N VAL A 60 12.46 -3.50 17.63
CA VAL A 60 12.33 -4.22 18.90
C VAL A 60 10.96 -4.89 18.99
N LEU A 61 10.92 -6.14 19.46
CA LEU A 61 9.65 -6.80 19.83
C LEU A 61 9.54 -6.85 21.35
N VAL A 62 8.53 -6.21 21.91
CA VAL A 62 8.22 -6.25 23.34
C VAL A 62 7.03 -7.17 23.57
N THR A 63 7.14 -8.07 24.56
CA THR A 63 6.06 -8.98 24.95
C THR A 63 5.88 -8.96 26.47
N GLY A 64 4.65 -9.00 26.96
CA GLY A 64 4.35 -9.32 28.35
C GLY A 64 4.67 -10.79 28.65
N ALA A 65 5.14 -11.07 29.87
CA ALA A 65 5.44 -12.44 30.30
C ALA A 65 4.20 -13.33 30.49
N ASP A 66 3.01 -12.77 30.31
CA ASP A 66 1.71 -13.43 30.47
C ASP A 66 1.11 -13.92 29.14
N LEU A 67 1.84 -13.84 28.03
CA LEU A 67 1.40 -14.27 26.70
C LEU A 67 1.70 -15.76 26.47
N VAL A 68 0.67 -16.52 26.09
CA VAL A 68 0.77 -17.90 25.59
C VAL A 68 0.28 -17.92 24.14
N ALA A 69 1.16 -18.20 23.18
CA ALA A 69 0.81 -18.21 21.76
C ALA A 69 1.60 -19.25 20.96
N HIS A 70 1.12 -19.58 19.76
CA HIS A 70 1.96 -20.30 18.79
C HIS A 70 3.19 -19.47 18.41
N THR A 71 4.30 -20.15 18.13
CA THR A 71 5.54 -19.49 17.70
C THR A 71 5.33 -18.71 16.40
N ALA A 72 4.51 -19.24 15.47
CA ALA A 72 4.07 -18.52 14.27
C ALA A 72 3.44 -17.15 14.55
N VAL A 73 2.68 -16.95 15.63
CA VAL A 73 2.08 -15.64 15.96
C VAL A 73 3.16 -14.60 16.25
N LEU A 74 4.16 -14.96 17.06
CA LEU A 74 5.29 -14.08 17.36
C LEU A 74 6.13 -13.83 16.10
N ARG A 75 6.34 -14.86 15.27
CA ARG A 75 7.02 -14.75 13.97
C ARG A 75 6.26 -13.80 13.04
N HIS A 76 4.93 -13.88 12.98
CA HIS A 76 4.09 -13.00 12.18
C HIS A 76 4.22 -11.54 12.59
N LEU A 77 4.23 -11.28 13.89
CA LEU A 77 4.40 -9.95 14.45
C LEU A 77 5.81 -9.41 14.16
N ALA A 78 6.84 -10.20 14.44
CA ALA A 78 8.26 -9.88 14.23
C ALA A 78 8.60 -9.54 12.77
N THR A 79 7.96 -10.22 11.82
CA THR A 79 8.24 -10.10 10.37
C THR A 79 7.11 -9.43 9.60
N SER A 80 6.18 -8.75 10.27
CA SER A 80 5.00 -8.16 9.62
C SER A 80 5.38 -7.19 8.49
N PRO A 81 4.81 -7.34 7.28
CA PRO A 81 5.05 -6.42 6.16
C PRO A 81 4.12 -5.19 6.19
N VAL A 82 3.17 -5.12 7.13
CA VAL A 82 2.08 -4.13 7.13
C VAL A 82 2.54 -2.75 7.61
N GLY A 83 3.60 -2.70 8.41
CA GLY A 83 4.18 -1.45 8.91
C GLY A 83 5.37 -1.68 9.83
N PRO A 84 6.09 -0.61 10.18
CA PRO A 84 7.24 -0.68 11.08
C PRO A 84 6.83 -1.05 12.51
N THR A 85 5.66 -0.55 12.96
CA THR A 85 5.13 -0.73 14.31
C THR A 85 3.78 -1.43 14.30
N VAL A 86 3.68 -2.55 15.01
CA VAL A 86 2.55 -3.50 14.94
C VAL A 86 2.24 -4.07 16.32
N ALA A 87 0.99 -3.96 16.76
CA ALA A 87 0.47 -4.52 18.00
C ALA A 87 -0.32 -5.80 17.75
N LEU A 88 -0.15 -6.80 18.62
CA LEU A 88 -1.02 -7.96 18.67
C LEU A 88 -2.39 -7.54 19.22
N VAL A 89 -3.47 -7.90 18.53
CA VAL A 89 -4.84 -7.66 19.01
C VAL A 89 -5.61 -8.98 19.07
N LEU A 90 -6.23 -9.23 20.21
CA LEU A 90 -7.05 -10.41 20.49
C LEU A 90 -8.53 -10.05 20.45
N THR A 91 -9.36 -11.04 20.15
CA THR A 91 -10.82 -10.96 20.20
C THR A 91 -11.39 -11.38 21.55
N ASP A 92 -10.53 -11.60 22.55
CA ASP A 92 -10.92 -11.91 23.92
C ASP A 92 -11.84 -10.79 24.48
N PRO A 93 -12.80 -11.12 25.35
CA PRO A 93 -13.66 -10.11 25.96
C PRO A 93 -12.83 -9.11 26.77
N PRO A 94 -13.24 -7.82 26.83
CA PRO A 94 -12.61 -6.84 27.71
C PRO A 94 -12.53 -7.36 29.14
N ALA A 95 -11.34 -7.28 29.74
CA ALA A 95 -11.09 -7.72 31.11
C ALA A 95 -10.38 -6.60 31.88
N ALA A 96 -10.63 -6.51 33.18
CA ALA A 96 -10.05 -5.48 34.03
C ALA A 96 -8.51 -5.47 33.94
N GLY A 97 -7.93 -4.29 33.74
CA GLY A 97 -6.48 -4.12 33.61
C GLY A 97 -5.90 -4.46 32.23
N ARG A 98 -6.74 -4.70 31.22
CA ARG A 98 -6.33 -4.89 29.82
C ARG A 98 -6.70 -3.68 28.98
N THR A 99 -5.77 -3.23 28.14
CA THR A 99 -6.03 -2.12 27.22
C THR A 99 -6.96 -2.58 26.10
N VAL A 100 -8.16 -2.01 26.02
CA VAL A 100 -9.07 -2.20 24.88
C VAL A 100 -8.64 -1.33 23.72
N VAL A 101 -8.90 -1.78 22.49
CA VAL A 101 -8.50 -1.08 21.27
C VAL A 101 -9.65 -0.91 20.29
N ARG A 102 -9.67 0.23 19.62
CA ARG A 102 -10.53 0.49 18.46
C ARG A 102 -9.68 0.45 17.21
N GLU A 103 -10.03 -0.43 16.30
CA GLU A 103 -9.36 -0.61 15.02
C GLU A 103 -10.19 -0.03 13.88
N GLU A 104 -9.53 0.70 12.98
CA GLU A 104 -10.07 1.03 11.66
C GLU A 104 -9.06 0.59 10.59
N ARG A 105 -9.47 -0.29 9.67
CA ARG A 105 -8.64 -0.84 8.58
C ARG A 105 -7.31 -1.47 9.04
N GLY A 106 -7.33 -2.12 10.20
CA GLY A 106 -6.13 -2.77 10.75
C GLY A 106 -5.11 -1.77 11.31
N GLN A 107 -5.52 -0.53 11.59
CA GLN A 107 -4.76 0.43 12.39
C GLN A 107 -5.47 0.62 13.73
N VAL A 108 -4.69 0.72 14.81
CA VAL A 108 -5.19 1.10 16.13
C VAL A 108 -5.39 2.61 16.12
N VAL A 109 -6.65 3.05 16.11
CA VAL A 109 -7.02 4.48 16.08
C VAL A 109 -7.27 5.04 17.46
N ASP A 110 -7.55 4.18 18.43
CA ASP A 110 -7.78 4.55 19.83
C ASP A 110 -7.47 3.35 20.73
N ALA A 111 -6.93 3.60 21.92
CA ALA A 111 -6.58 2.58 22.90
C ALA A 111 -6.69 3.14 24.32
N GLY A 112 -7.27 2.37 25.24
CA GLY A 112 -7.48 2.85 26.60
C GLY A 112 -8.00 1.76 27.55
N PRO A 113 -8.23 2.09 28.83
CA PRO A 113 -8.80 1.16 29.79
C PRO A 113 -10.28 0.86 29.48
N GLU A 114 -11.01 1.84 28.96
CA GLU A 114 -12.41 1.73 28.55
C GLU A 114 -12.62 2.56 27.28
N LEU A 115 -13.26 1.96 26.27
CA LEU A 115 -13.58 2.60 25.00
C LEU A 115 -14.98 2.18 24.54
N PRO A 116 -15.86 3.13 24.17
CA PRO A 116 -17.09 2.78 23.44
C PRO A 116 -16.72 2.17 22.09
N ASP A 117 -17.45 1.14 21.67
CA ASP A 117 -17.24 0.41 20.40
C ASP A 117 -15.84 -0.23 20.25
N ALA A 118 -15.25 -0.70 21.35
CA ALA A 118 -14.00 -1.46 21.32
C ALA A 118 -14.11 -2.66 20.35
N THR A 119 -13.09 -2.84 19.53
CA THR A 119 -13.04 -3.88 18.49
C THR A 119 -12.19 -5.09 18.89
N GLY A 120 -11.45 -4.99 19.99
CA GLY A 120 -10.56 -6.01 20.52
C GLY A 120 -9.79 -5.54 21.74
N VAL A 121 -8.86 -6.37 22.20
CA VAL A 121 -8.01 -6.13 23.36
C VAL A 121 -6.54 -6.29 22.98
N PHE A 122 -5.66 -5.44 23.52
CA PHE A 122 -4.22 -5.57 23.31
C PHE A 122 -3.70 -6.93 23.80
N GLY A 123 -3.10 -7.66 22.87
CA GLY A 123 -2.63 -9.03 23.06
C GLY A 123 -1.33 -9.17 23.83
N GLY A 124 -0.76 -8.07 24.35
CA GLY A 124 0.44 -8.13 25.18
C GLY A 124 1.74 -8.26 24.39
N ALA A 125 1.72 -8.06 23.07
CA ALA A 125 2.92 -8.03 22.24
C ALA A 125 2.89 -6.87 21.25
N LEU A 126 4.02 -6.16 21.12
CA LEU A 126 4.20 -4.98 20.29
C LEU A 126 5.56 -5.03 19.61
N ARG A 127 5.58 -5.08 18.28
CA ARG A 127 6.77 -4.78 17.49
C ARG A 127 6.82 -3.27 17.26
N VAL A 128 7.98 -2.66 17.51
CA VAL A 128 8.23 -1.24 17.28
C VAL A 128 9.35 -1.07 16.26
N GLY A 129 9.11 -0.22 15.26
CA GLY A 129 10.09 0.13 14.24
C GLY A 129 11.20 1.03 14.77
N ALA A 130 12.33 1.11 14.06
CA ALA A 130 13.48 1.92 14.47
C ALA A 130 13.12 3.40 14.70
N ASP A 131 12.29 3.97 13.82
CA ASP A 131 11.87 5.37 13.88
C ASP A 131 10.96 5.67 15.09
N ASP A 132 10.28 4.66 15.63
CA ASP A 132 9.34 4.79 16.75
C ASP A 132 9.98 4.40 18.11
N LEU A 133 11.25 3.98 18.13
CA LEU A 133 11.95 3.63 19.39
C LEU A 133 12.02 4.78 20.39
N PRO A 134 12.27 6.06 20.00
CA PRO A 134 12.25 7.17 20.94
C PRO A 134 10.88 7.34 21.61
N ALA A 135 9.80 7.11 20.86
CA ALA A 135 8.43 7.16 21.41
C ALA A 135 8.18 5.99 22.37
N LEU A 136 8.72 4.80 22.09
CA LEU A 136 8.65 3.65 23.01
C LEU A 136 9.38 3.92 24.33
N ALA A 137 10.58 4.49 24.28
CA ALA A 137 11.34 4.86 25.46
C ALA A 137 10.63 5.96 26.27
N ALA A 138 10.06 6.96 25.61
CA ALA A 138 9.27 8.01 26.25
C ALA A 138 8.00 7.44 26.92
N ALA A 139 7.28 6.55 26.23
CA ALA A 139 6.11 5.86 26.77
C ALA A 139 6.45 5.03 28.01
N ALA A 140 7.57 4.31 27.98
CA ALA A 140 8.05 3.52 29.12
C ALA A 140 8.36 4.40 30.34
N ARG A 141 9.00 5.55 30.13
CA ARG A 141 9.26 6.54 31.19
C ARG A 141 7.97 7.15 31.75
N ALA A 142 7.03 7.53 30.89
CA ALA A 142 5.74 8.09 31.30
C ALA A 142 4.88 7.06 32.07
N ALA A 143 4.90 5.80 31.64
CA ALA A 143 4.19 4.70 32.28
C ALA A 143 4.83 4.26 33.61
N HIS A 144 6.10 4.57 33.85
CA HIS A 144 6.81 4.34 35.13
C HIS A 144 6.52 5.44 36.18
N ALA A 145 6.25 6.68 35.76
CA ALA A 145 6.08 7.81 36.66
C ALA A 145 4.89 7.66 37.64
N PRO A 146 5.02 8.06 38.93
CA PRO A 146 3.93 8.03 39.90
C PRO A 146 2.73 8.89 39.46
N VAL A 147 1.52 8.42 39.73
CA VAL A 147 0.24 9.06 39.36
C VAL A 147 0.15 10.53 39.81
N ALA A 148 0.82 10.91 40.90
CA ALA A 148 0.85 12.28 41.42
C ALA A 148 1.48 13.32 40.48
N ALA A 149 2.32 12.92 39.52
CA ALA A 149 2.94 13.82 38.55
C ALA A 149 2.08 14.08 37.29
N ARG A 150 0.96 13.37 37.12
CA ARG A 150 0.08 13.49 35.94
C ARG A 150 -0.98 14.59 36.05
N LEU A 151 -1.10 15.21 37.23
CA LEU A 151 -1.99 16.34 37.49
C LEU A 151 -1.16 17.62 37.71
N SER A 152 -0.61 18.16 36.64
CA SER A 152 -0.16 19.56 36.61
C SER A 152 -0.39 20.09 35.19
N PRO A 153 -1.45 20.86 34.94
CA PRO A 153 -1.63 21.55 33.68
C PRO A 153 -0.62 22.72 33.63
N GLY A 154 0.29 22.66 32.66
CA GLY A 154 0.99 23.84 32.15
C GLY A 154 2.41 24.04 32.67
N THR A 155 3.40 23.72 31.82
CA THR A 155 4.34 24.74 31.30
C THR A 155 5.00 24.16 30.04
N VAL A 156 4.45 24.44 28.87
CA VAL A 156 5.25 24.39 27.64
C VAL A 156 6.01 25.71 27.61
N ALA A 157 7.29 25.68 27.99
CA ALA A 157 8.21 26.77 27.71
C ALA A 157 8.45 26.79 26.20
N GLY A 158 7.83 27.75 25.52
CA GLY A 158 8.18 28.11 24.16
C GLY A 158 9.42 28.99 24.20
N ASP A 159 10.53 28.50 23.64
CA ASP A 159 11.65 29.34 23.25
C ASP A 159 11.31 30.02 21.93
N ALA A 160 10.92 31.30 22.02
CA ALA A 160 10.95 32.23 20.90
C ALA A 160 12.07 33.25 21.14
N MET A 161 13.07 33.21 20.25
CA MET A 161 14.15 34.19 20.20
C MET A 161 13.63 35.59 19.84
N THR A 162 13.91 36.53 20.76
CA THR A 162 14.39 37.92 20.56
C THR A 162 13.76 38.82 19.49
N GLY A 163 13.23 39.96 19.96
CA GLY A 163 13.43 41.24 19.28
C GLY A 163 12.34 42.31 19.49
N GLY A 164 12.62 43.31 20.35
CA GLY A 164 12.23 44.70 20.05
C GLY A 164 11.07 45.34 20.82
N ALA A 165 11.42 45.94 21.96
CA ALA A 165 11.12 47.32 22.35
C ALA A 165 9.68 47.87 22.50
N MET A 166 9.44 48.36 23.72
CA MET A 166 8.89 49.69 24.09
C MET A 166 7.37 49.93 24.23
N THR A 167 7.06 50.34 25.47
CA THR A 167 6.10 51.36 25.93
C THR A 167 4.62 51.03 26.09
N GLY A 168 4.17 51.13 27.35
CA GLY A 168 3.04 51.99 27.71
C GLY A 168 1.84 51.32 28.37
N GLY A 169 1.47 51.82 29.56
CA GLY A 169 0.04 51.98 29.89
C GLY A 169 -0.50 51.20 31.08
N ALA A 170 -0.40 51.86 32.24
CA ALA A 170 -1.14 51.71 33.50
C ALA A 170 -2.61 51.22 33.48
N ALA A 171 -3.01 50.68 34.64
CA ALA A 171 -4.27 50.87 35.41
C ALA A 171 -4.85 49.50 35.86
N ALA A 172 -4.69 49.12 37.13
CA ALA A 172 -5.48 49.53 38.31
C ALA A 172 -6.84 48.81 38.42
N GLY A 173 -7.10 48.20 39.59
CA GLY A 173 -8.44 47.70 39.93
C GLY A 173 -8.46 46.58 40.97
N ASP A 174 -8.34 46.97 42.24
CA ASP A 174 -8.69 46.30 43.49
C ASP A 174 -9.77 45.20 43.45
N ALA A 175 -9.61 44.18 44.30
CA ALA A 175 -10.46 44.04 45.51
C ALA A 175 -10.09 42.81 46.35
N MET A 176 -9.90 43.09 47.64
CA MET A 176 -9.72 42.15 48.76
C MET A 176 -10.95 41.28 49.03
N THR A 177 -10.70 40.11 49.62
CA THR A 177 -11.27 39.56 50.88
C THR A 177 -10.89 38.07 50.89
N GLY A 178 -10.23 37.46 51.88
CA GLY A 178 -10.25 37.63 53.32
C GLY A 178 -10.65 36.26 53.90
N GLY A 179 -9.77 35.60 54.66
CA GLY A 179 -10.13 34.37 55.38
C GLY A 179 -8.96 33.42 55.64
N ALA A 180 -8.24 33.68 56.73
CA ALA A 180 -7.32 32.71 57.33
C ALA A 180 -8.10 31.68 58.16
N ALA A 181 -7.70 30.41 58.08
CA ALA A 181 -7.87 29.44 59.17
C ALA A 181 -6.80 28.34 59.06
N ALA A 182 -6.05 28.17 60.14
CA ALA A 182 -5.06 27.14 60.37
C ALA A 182 -5.68 25.93 61.09
N GLY A 183 -4.97 24.79 61.05
CA GLY A 183 -5.27 23.54 61.77
C GLY A 183 -5.89 22.48 60.85
N ASP A 184 -5.49 21.22 60.79
CA ASP A 184 -4.56 20.44 61.60
C ASP A 184 -3.99 19.30 60.74
N ALA A 185 -2.80 18.86 61.10
CA ALA A 185 -2.16 17.68 60.55
C ALA A 185 -2.94 16.42 60.96
N VAL A 186 -3.38 15.64 59.98
CA VAL A 186 -3.70 14.22 60.15
C VAL A 186 -2.83 13.42 59.20
N ALA A 187 -1.82 12.78 59.78
CA ALA A 187 -1.09 11.70 59.16
C ALA A 187 -2.06 10.54 58.91
N GLY A 188 -2.48 10.38 57.65
CA GLY A 188 -3.17 9.21 57.16
C GLY A 188 -2.33 8.56 56.07
N GLY A 189 -1.71 7.42 56.40
CA GLY A 189 -0.97 6.60 55.45
C GLY A 189 -1.87 6.17 54.30
N ALA A 190 -1.73 6.83 53.15
CA ALA A 190 -2.31 6.38 51.90
C ALA A 190 -1.43 5.27 51.33
N THR A 191 -1.78 4.03 51.65
CA THR A 191 -1.36 2.86 50.89
C THR A 191 -1.70 3.10 49.42
N GLY A 192 -0.67 3.28 48.58
CA GLY A 192 -0.82 3.50 47.16
C GLY A 192 -1.58 2.33 46.53
N ALA A 193 -2.80 2.58 46.06
CA ALA A 193 -3.49 1.64 45.19
C ALA A 193 -2.62 1.47 43.91
N PRO A 194 -2.26 0.24 43.52
CA PRO A 194 -1.46 0.01 42.33
C PRO A 194 -2.25 0.48 41.10
N ALA A 195 -1.61 1.27 40.23
CA ALA A 195 -2.17 1.72 38.97
C ALA A 195 -2.71 0.51 38.16
N ALA A 196 -4.02 0.49 37.94
CA ALA A 196 -4.74 -0.66 37.38
C ALA A 196 -4.22 -1.03 35.98
N GLY A 197 -3.70 -2.27 35.85
CA GLY A 197 -3.23 -2.86 34.58
C GLY A 197 -1.81 -3.41 34.63
N SER A 198 -1.49 -4.39 33.79
CA SER A 198 -0.12 -4.92 33.66
C SER A 198 0.83 -3.87 33.08
N ALA A 199 2.14 -4.01 33.35
CA ALA A 199 3.14 -3.07 32.87
C ALA A 199 3.14 -2.92 31.33
N VAL A 200 2.87 -4.00 30.60
CA VAL A 200 2.81 -3.99 29.13
C VAL A 200 1.59 -3.20 28.59
N ASP A 201 0.46 -3.23 29.29
CA ASP A 201 -0.76 -2.48 28.93
C ASP A 201 -0.57 -0.99 29.19
N ARG A 202 0.04 -0.63 30.33
CA ARG A 202 0.40 0.77 30.63
C ARG A 202 1.39 1.34 29.62
N LEU A 203 2.38 0.53 29.23
CA LEU A 203 3.33 0.90 28.18
C LEU A 203 2.61 1.14 26.85
N PHE A 204 1.73 0.22 26.45
CA PHE A 204 1.00 0.32 25.18
C PHE A 204 0.07 1.53 25.13
N ALA A 205 -0.69 1.79 26.19
CA ALA A 205 -1.56 2.97 26.29
C ALA A 205 -0.75 4.28 26.20
N ALA A 206 0.35 4.38 26.96
CA ALA A 206 1.23 5.56 26.89
C ALA A 206 1.89 5.71 25.51
N PHE A 207 2.14 4.62 24.80
CA PHE A 207 2.72 4.63 23.47
C PHE A 207 1.73 5.10 22.39
N THR A 208 0.46 4.70 22.51
CA THR A 208 -0.62 5.19 21.63
C THR A 208 -0.95 6.65 21.88
N ASP A 209 -0.88 7.13 23.14
CA ASP A 209 -1.10 8.55 23.50
C ASP A 209 -0.11 9.50 22.83
N LEU A 210 1.08 9.01 22.44
CA LEU A 210 2.07 9.78 21.69
C LEU A 210 1.74 9.92 20.20
N GLY A 211 0.60 9.39 19.73
CA GLY A 211 0.14 9.52 18.35
C GLY A 211 0.93 8.65 17.35
N THR A 212 1.55 7.57 17.83
CA THR A 212 2.33 6.66 16.99
C THR A 212 1.42 5.82 16.07
N LEU A 213 1.81 5.69 14.79
CA LEU A 213 1.04 4.90 13.84
C LEU A 213 1.21 3.40 14.11
N THR A 214 0.26 2.82 14.82
CA THR A 214 0.30 1.40 15.20
C THR A 214 -0.66 0.56 14.36
N PHE A 215 -0.14 -0.46 13.68
CA PHE A 215 -0.98 -1.43 12.97
C PHE A 215 -1.41 -2.57 13.89
N ALA A 216 -2.62 -3.09 13.71
CA ALA A 216 -3.15 -4.23 14.44
C ALA A 216 -2.87 -5.54 13.69
N HIS A 217 -2.30 -6.52 14.39
CA HIS A 217 -2.20 -7.91 13.95
C HIS A 217 -3.20 -8.76 14.72
N ARG A 218 -4.28 -9.18 14.03
CA ARG A 218 -5.28 -10.08 14.60
C ARG A 218 -4.88 -11.53 14.46
N VAL A 219 -5.03 -12.28 15.54
CA VAL A 219 -4.82 -13.72 15.57
C VAL A 219 -6.05 -14.41 14.99
N ARG A 220 -5.84 -15.34 14.04
CA ARG A 220 -6.92 -16.04 13.35
C ARG A 220 -6.86 -17.55 13.55
N LEU A 221 -6.40 -18.30 12.55
CA LEU A 221 -6.37 -19.78 12.60
C LEU A 221 -5.34 -20.35 13.59
N LEU A 222 -4.61 -19.47 14.29
CA LEU A 222 -3.65 -19.79 15.33
C LEU A 222 -4.23 -19.36 16.68
N VAL A 223 -3.60 -19.79 17.76
CA VAL A 223 -4.01 -19.47 19.13
C VAL A 223 -3.02 -18.50 19.77
N ALA A 224 -3.57 -17.50 20.46
CA ALA A 224 -2.86 -16.62 21.37
C ALA A 224 -3.82 -16.15 22.47
N HIS A 225 -3.40 -16.32 23.72
CA HIS A 225 -4.13 -15.88 24.90
C HIS A 225 -3.18 -15.25 25.89
N ARG A 226 -3.71 -14.37 26.73
CA ARG A 226 -2.98 -13.86 27.88
C ARG A 226 -3.52 -14.50 29.15
N VAL A 227 -2.63 -15.03 29.99
CA VAL A 227 -2.97 -15.87 31.15
C VAL A 227 -2.56 -15.21 32.45
N THR A 228 -3.33 -15.39 33.51
CA THR A 228 -3.03 -14.82 34.84
C THR A 228 -2.78 -15.87 35.91
N ASP A 229 -3.26 -17.09 35.69
CA ASP A 229 -3.29 -18.17 36.67
C ASP A 229 -3.00 -19.54 36.01
N PRO A 230 -2.71 -20.59 36.81
CA PRO A 230 -2.39 -21.92 36.28
C PRO A 230 -3.51 -22.56 35.46
N ALA A 231 -4.78 -22.30 35.78
CA ALA A 231 -5.91 -22.90 35.06
C ALA A 231 -6.03 -22.28 33.66
N GLY A 232 -5.86 -20.95 33.55
CA GLY A 232 -5.77 -20.25 32.29
C GLY A 232 -4.60 -20.72 31.42
N LEU A 233 -3.43 -20.98 32.04
CA LEU A 233 -2.28 -21.54 31.33
C LEU A 233 -2.58 -22.93 30.75
N ALA A 234 -3.13 -23.85 31.54
CA ALA A 234 -3.48 -25.19 31.09
C ALA A 234 -4.51 -25.15 29.93
N ALA A 235 -5.52 -24.27 30.04
CA ALA A 235 -6.51 -24.08 28.98
C ALA A 235 -5.89 -23.54 27.68
N ALA A 236 -4.99 -22.56 27.77
CA ALA A 236 -4.28 -22.01 26.62
C ALA A 236 -3.35 -23.05 25.97
N GLU A 237 -2.63 -23.86 26.77
CA GLU A 237 -1.78 -24.94 26.25
C GLU A 237 -2.59 -26.03 25.53
N ALA A 238 -3.75 -26.41 26.08
CA ALA A 238 -4.66 -27.34 25.42
C ALA A 238 -5.20 -26.78 24.09
N ALA A 239 -5.52 -25.47 24.04
CA ALA A 239 -5.96 -24.82 22.81
C ALA A 239 -4.86 -24.81 21.74
N LEU A 240 -3.59 -24.54 22.12
CA LEU A 240 -2.44 -24.62 21.21
C LEU A 240 -2.27 -26.04 20.63
N ALA A 241 -2.35 -27.06 21.48
CA ALA A 241 -2.20 -28.46 21.05
C ALA A 241 -3.31 -28.92 20.09
N GLY A 242 -4.49 -28.29 20.15
CA GLY A 242 -5.63 -28.58 19.27
C GLY A 242 -5.48 -28.07 17.83
N VAL A 243 -4.46 -27.25 17.54
CA VAL A 243 -4.28 -26.61 16.23
C VAL A 243 -2.98 -27.10 15.57
N ASP A 244 -3.12 -27.62 14.35
CA ASP A 244 -1.99 -27.90 13.45
C ASP A 244 -1.44 -26.57 12.90
N GLU A 245 -0.31 -26.12 13.45
CA GLU A 245 0.35 -24.85 13.12
C GLU A 245 0.70 -24.76 11.62
N ASP A 246 1.26 -25.81 11.03
CA ASP A 246 1.66 -25.83 9.61
C ASP A 246 0.45 -25.68 8.69
N ARG A 247 -0.64 -26.41 8.99
CA ARG A 247 -1.88 -26.32 8.21
C ARG A 247 -2.54 -24.96 8.38
N ALA A 248 -2.46 -24.36 9.57
CA ALA A 248 -2.96 -23.02 9.85
C ALA A 248 -2.14 -21.96 9.09
N GLU A 249 -0.80 -22.02 9.13
CA GLU A 249 0.09 -21.11 8.39
C GLU A 249 -0.16 -21.19 6.88
N LEU A 250 -0.33 -22.39 6.34
CA LEU A 250 -0.61 -22.57 4.92
C LEU A 250 -1.96 -21.94 4.51
N ARG A 251 -3.00 -22.07 5.33
CA ARG A 251 -4.29 -21.40 5.09
C ARG A 251 -4.22 -19.89 5.26
N LEU A 252 -3.44 -19.40 6.23
CA LEU A 252 -3.19 -17.97 6.45
C LEU A 252 -2.36 -17.33 5.33
N SER A 253 -1.62 -18.12 4.57
CA SER A 253 -0.87 -17.64 3.41
C SER A 253 -1.76 -17.20 2.25
N VAL A 254 -3.02 -17.66 2.21
CA VAL A 254 -4.04 -17.24 1.24
C VAL A 254 -4.66 -15.91 1.68
N LYS A 255 -4.88 -14.98 0.75
CA LYS A 255 -5.53 -13.70 1.05
C LYS A 255 -6.97 -13.96 1.50
N GLU A 256 -7.40 -13.27 2.55
CA GLU A 256 -8.75 -13.45 3.12
C GLU A 256 -9.88 -13.03 2.18
N ARG A 257 -9.60 -12.00 1.38
CA ARG A 257 -10.57 -11.36 0.50
C ARG A 257 -10.07 -11.45 -0.92
N ASP A 258 -9.95 -12.65 -1.45
CA ASP A 258 -9.71 -12.89 -2.87
C ASP A 258 -11.00 -12.73 -3.68
N ASP A 259 -10.86 -12.36 -4.94
CA ASP A 259 -11.96 -12.22 -5.88
C ASP A 259 -12.59 -13.57 -6.22
N PHE A 260 -13.74 -13.56 -6.92
CA PHE A 260 -14.57 -14.76 -7.08
C PHE A 260 -13.78 -15.87 -7.75
N PHE A 261 -13.13 -15.54 -8.87
CA PHE A 261 -12.38 -16.53 -9.62
C PHE A 261 -11.22 -17.10 -8.80
N THR A 262 -10.42 -16.24 -8.17
CA THR A 262 -9.29 -16.69 -7.34
C THR A 262 -9.75 -17.54 -6.18
N THR A 263 -10.82 -17.15 -5.48
CA THR A 263 -11.33 -17.88 -4.31
C THR A 263 -11.70 -19.34 -4.64
N TYR A 264 -12.46 -19.56 -5.72
CA TYR A 264 -13.00 -20.88 -6.03
C TYR A 264 -12.12 -21.71 -6.96
N PHE A 265 -11.41 -21.08 -7.90
CA PHE A 265 -10.65 -21.78 -8.94
C PHE A 265 -9.14 -21.79 -8.70
N VAL A 266 -8.63 -21.05 -7.72
CA VAL A 266 -7.19 -20.98 -7.41
C VAL A 266 -6.91 -21.31 -5.94
N SER A 267 -7.52 -20.60 -5.00
CA SER A 267 -7.27 -20.70 -3.56
C SER A 267 -7.71 -22.04 -2.95
N THR A 268 -8.52 -22.83 -3.66
CA THR A 268 -8.91 -24.19 -3.26
C THR A 268 -7.78 -25.20 -3.33
N TRP A 269 -6.77 -24.99 -4.18
CA TRP A 269 -5.68 -25.95 -4.40
C TRP A 269 -4.27 -25.32 -4.47
N SER A 270 -4.14 -24.01 -4.69
CA SER A 270 -2.84 -23.31 -4.62
C SER A 270 -2.07 -23.51 -3.31
N PRO A 271 -2.68 -23.70 -2.13
CA PRO A 271 -1.94 -24.10 -0.92
C PRO A 271 -1.07 -25.36 -1.10
N TYR A 272 -1.54 -26.35 -1.86
CA TYR A 272 -0.76 -27.57 -2.11
C TYR A 272 0.45 -27.28 -3.01
N VAL A 273 0.28 -26.38 -3.98
CA VAL A 273 1.37 -25.89 -4.84
C VAL A 273 2.38 -25.09 -4.01
N THR A 274 1.91 -24.18 -3.16
CA THR A 274 2.75 -23.40 -2.22
C THR A 274 3.60 -24.33 -1.35
N ARG A 275 2.99 -25.39 -0.79
CA ARG A 275 3.72 -26.40 0.00
C ARG A 275 4.75 -27.15 -0.85
N ALA A 276 4.42 -27.50 -2.10
CA ALA A 276 5.37 -28.16 -3.00
C ALA A 276 6.54 -27.23 -3.35
N CYS A 277 6.28 -25.97 -3.69
CA CYS A 277 7.31 -24.96 -3.97
C CYS A 277 8.24 -24.75 -2.75
N ALA A 278 7.68 -24.66 -1.55
CA ALA A 278 8.45 -24.54 -0.31
C ALA A 278 9.36 -25.76 -0.09
N ARG A 279 8.86 -26.99 -0.31
CA ARG A 279 9.65 -28.22 -0.21
C ARG A 279 10.77 -28.31 -1.25
N LEU A 280 10.55 -27.75 -2.43
CA LEU A 280 11.55 -27.68 -3.50
C LEU A 280 12.58 -26.56 -3.29
N GLY A 281 12.44 -25.74 -2.24
CA GLY A 281 13.34 -24.62 -1.96
C GLY A 281 13.23 -23.48 -2.98
N LEU A 282 12.11 -23.38 -3.70
CA LEU A 282 11.88 -22.27 -4.63
C LEU A 282 11.73 -20.95 -3.86
N THR A 283 12.24 -19.87 -4.43
CA THR A 283 12.04 -18.52 -3.89
C THR A 283 10.75 -17.90 -4.45
N PRO A 284 10.07 -16.99 -3.73
CA PRO A 284 8.92 -16.26 -4.26
C PRO A 284 9.21 -15.62 -5.62
N THR A 285 10.32 -14.90 -5.74
CA THR A 285 10.76 -14.30 -7.00
C THR A 285 11.00 -15.34 -8.10
N GLY A 286 11.53 -16.52 -7.78
CA GLY A 286 11.67 -17.61 -8.75
C GLY A 286 10.31 -18.05 -9.30
N VAL A 287 9.31 -18.19 -8.43
CA VAL A 287 7.93 -18.53 -8.84
C VAL A 287 7.33 -17.42 -9.71
N THR A 288 7.51 -16.15 -9.35
CA THR A 288 7.11 -15.00 -10.18
C THR A 288 7.73 -15.07 -11.59
N MET A 289 9.01 -15.42 -11.71
CA MET A 289 9.66 -15.53 -13.02
C MET A 289 9.09 -16.67 -13.88
N VAL A 290 8.69 -17.79 -13.26
CA VAL A 290 7.99 -18.87 -13.96
C VAL A 290 6.59 -18.42 -14.40
N SER A 291 5.86 -17.66 -13.57
CA SER A 291 4.55 -17.11 -13.96
C SER A 291 4.67 -16.14 -15.15
N VAL A 292 5.71 -15.31 -15.19
CA VAL A 292 6.02 -14.43 -16.33
C VAL A 292 6.31 -15.26 -17.59
N LEU A 293 7.11 -16.33 -17.48
CA LEU A 293 7.38 -17.22 -18.61
C LEU A 293 6.08 -17.82 -19.18
N PHE A 294 5.15 -18.25 -18.32
CA PHE A 294 3.87 -18.80 -18.75
C PHE A 294 3.04 -17.76 -19.51
N ALA A 295 3.02 -16.50 -19.06
CA ALA A 295 2.35 -15.41 -19.76
C ALA A 295 2.99 -15.09 -21.12
N VAL A 296 4.32 -15.13 -21.22
CA VAL A 296 5.04 -14.96 -22.50
C VAL A 296 4.66 -16.06 -23.48
N VAL A 297 4.70 -17.32 -23.06
CA VAL A 297 4.34 -18.46 -23.92
C VAL A 297 2.86 -18.38 -24.31
N ALA A 298 1.97 -18.03 -23.38
CA ALA A 298 0.55 -17.83 -23.68
C ALA A 298 0.33 -16.72 -24.73
N ALA A 299 1.02 -15.58 -24.61
CA ALA A 299 0.95 -14.49 -25.59
C ALA A 299 1.42 -14.93 -26.98
N VAL A 300 2.53 -15.69 -27.06
CA VAL A 300 3.02 -16.25 -28.33
C VAL A 300 1.99 -17.20 -28.94
N LEU A 301 1.37 -18.08 -28.15
CA LEU A 301 0.34 -19.01 -28.62
C LEU A 301 -0.93 -18.29 -29.08
N PHE A 302 -1.35 -17.22 -28.39
CA PHE A 302 -2.45 -16.36 -28.85
C PHE A 302 -2.14 -15.67 -30.16
N GLY A 303 -0.87 -15.28 -30.37
CA GLY A 303 -0.40 -14.69 -31.61
C GLY A 303 -0.30 -15.69 -32.78
N ALA A 304 0.15 -16.92 -32.50
CA ALA A 304 0.25 -17.99 -33.49
C ALA A 304 -1.12 -18.38 -34.07
N GLY A 305 -2.18 -18.31 -33.26
CA GLY A 305 -3.54 -18.62 -33.67
C GLY A 305 -3.79 -20.12 -33.89
N GLY A 306 -5.00 -20.45 -34.33
CA GLY A 306 -5.48 -21.84 -34.41
C GLY A 306 -5.97 -22.37 -33.06
N ARG A 307 -7.03 -23.17 -33.08
CA ARG A 307 -7.75 -23.57 -31.85
C ARG A 307 -6.88 -24.28 -30.81
N PRO A 308 -5.99 -25.24 -31.17
CA PRO A 308 -5.13 -25.90 -30.19
C PRO A 308 -4.17 -24.93 -29.49
N ALA A 309 -3.55 -24.01 -30.22
CA ALA A 309 -2.65 -23.00 -29.65
C ALA A 309 -3.42 -22.05 -28.73
N LEU A 310 -4.61 -21.58 -29.14
CA LEU A 310 -5.46 -20.72 -28.31
C LEU A 310 -5.88 -21.40 -27.00
N VAL A 311 -6.24 -22.69 -27.05
CA VAL A 311 -6.58 -23.48 -25.85
C VAL A 311 -5.36 -23.66 -24.96
N ALA A 312 -4.22 -24.07 -25.51
CA ALA A 312 -2.98 -24.22 -24.76
C ALA A 312 -2.53 -22.89 -24.12
N GLY A 313 -2.67 -21.78 -24.86
CA GLY A 313 -2.42 -20.43 -24.37
C GLY A 313 -3.34 -20.07 -23.20
N GLY A 314 -4.63 -20.36 -23.30
CA GLY A 314 -5.60 -20.15 -22.21
C GLY A 314 -5.28 -20.97 -20.95
N VAL A 315 -4.86 -22.23 -21.11
CA VAL A 315 -4.42 -23.08 -19.99
C VAL A 315 -3.15 -22.53 -19.34
N LEU A 316 -2.13 -22.18 -20.13
CA LEU A 316 -0.89 -21.60 -19.61
C LEU A 316 -1.14 -20.26 -18.92
N LEU A 317 -2.06 -19.45 -19.45
CA LEU A 317 -2.47 -18.20 -18.83
C LEU A 317 -3.05 -18.43 -17.43
N TYR A 318 -3.96 -19.39 -17.31
CA TYR A 318 -4.56 -19.78 -16.03
C TYR A 318 -3.51 -20.31 -15.05
N LEU A 319 -2.63 -21.22 -15.49
CA LEU A 319 -1.57 -21.76 -14.64
C LEU A 319 -0.56 -20.68 -14.23
N GLY A 320 -0.26 -19.74 -15.13
CA GLY A 320 0.58 -18.57 -14.82
C GLY A 320 -0.07 -17.71 -13.73
N PHE A 321 -1.37 -17.47 -13.80
CA PHE A 321 -2.10 -16.75 -12.75
C PHE A 321 -2.14 -17.51 -11.42
N VAL A 322 -2.18 -18.85 -11.44
CA VAL A 322 -2.05 -19.64 -10.20
C VAL A 322 -0.68 -19.45 -9.58
N LEU A 323 0.40 -19.52 -10.38
CA LEU A 323 1.77 -19.34 -9.90
C LEU A 323 2.00 -17.94 -9.33
N ASP A 324 1.37 -16.94 -9.94
CA ASP A 324 1.34 -15.56 -9.45
C ASP A 324 0.63 -15.42 -8.08
N CYS A 325 -0.43 -16.19 -7.84
CA CYS A 325 -1.00 -16.26 -6.49
C CYS A 325 -0.06 -16.99 -5.51
N VAL A 326 0.62 -18.03 -5.99
CA VAL A 326 1.51 -18.89 -5.21
C VAL A 326 2.78 -18.15 -4.77
N ASP A 327 3.33 -17.21 -5.53
CA ASP A 327 4.53 -16.48 -5.10
C ASP A 327 4.29 -15.66 -3.81
N GLY A 328 3.14 -14.98 -3.72
CA GLY A 328 2.73 -14.22 -2.55
C GLY A 328 2.29 -15.10 -1.39
N GLN A 329 1.66 -16.25 -1.68
CA GLN A 329 1.40 -17.29 -0.69
C GLN A 329 2.71 -17.86 -0.13
N LEU A 330 3.69 -18.15 -0.99
CA LEU A 330 4.99 -18.68 -0.61
C LEU A 330 5.78 -17.68 0.22
N ALA A 331 5.77 -16.39 -0.14
CA ALA A 331 6.37 -15.33 0.66
C ALA A 331 5.73 -15.23 2.06
N ARG A 332 4.40 -15.36 2.16
CA ARG A 332 3.69 -15.35 3.45
C ARG A 332 3.90 -16.61 4.28
N TYR A 333 3.98 -17.77 3.65
CA TYR A 333 4.20 -19.05 4.30
C TYR A 333 5.64 -19.19 4.81
N THR A 334 6.63 -18.82 4.00
CA THR A 334 8.06 -18.87 4.37
C THR A 334 8.55 -17.64 5.13
N ARG A 335 7.72 -16.59 5.23
CA ARG A 335 8.06 -15.28 5.81
C ARG A 335 9.24 -14.59 5.14
N HIS A 336 9.56 -14.97 3.90
CA HIS A 336 10.58 -14.33 3.07
C HIS A 336 9.97 -13.16 2.28
N PHE A 337 9.90 -11.99 2.91
CA PHE A 337 9.47 -10.75 2.27
C PHE A 337 10.66 -9.88 1.87
N SER A 338 10.53 -9.16 0.77
CA SER A 338 11.46 -8.09 0.41
C SER A 338 10.74 -6.95 -0.30
N ALA A 339 11.24 -5.73 -0.13
CA ALA A 339 10.73 -4.56 -0.85
C ALA A 339 10.87 -4.75 -2.37
N TRP A 340 12.00 -5.32 -2.81
CA TRP A 340 12.23 -5.71 -4.20
C TRP A 340 11.17 -6.69 -4.70
N GLY A 341 10.91 -7.78 -3.96
CA GLY A 341 9.93 -8.78 -4.33
C GLY A 341 8.52 -8.21 -4.47
N GLY A 342 8.09 -7.36 -3.52
CA GLY A 342 6.79 -6.70 -3.59
C GLY A 342 6.67 -5.68 -4.74
N TRP A 343 7.76 -4.99 -5.08
CA TRP A 343 7.82 -4.12 -6.26
C TRP A 343 7.78 -4.94 -7.55
N LEU A 344 8.57 -6.01 -7.63
CA LEU A 344 8.68 -6.88 -8.79
C LEU A 344 7.36 -7.60 -9.09
N ASP A 345 6.67 -8.11 -8.07
CA ASP A 345 5.32 -8.67 -8.15
C ASP A 345 4.37 -7.68 -8.86
N THR A 346 4.33 -6.44 -8.35
CA THR A 346 3.50 -5.36 -8.93
C THR A 346 3.85 -5.07 -10.39
N MET A 347 5.14 -5.01 -10.75
CA MET A 347 5.58 -4.75 -12.13
C MET A 347 5.30 -5.94 -13.06
N ALA A 348 5.63 -7.16 -12.63
CA ALA A 348 5.45 -8.39 -13.38
C ALA A 348 3.98 -8.57 -13.75
N ASP A 349 3.08 -8.29 -12.81
CA ASP A 349 1.65 -8.32 -13.02
C ASP A 349 1.18 -7.49 -14.21
N ARG A 350 1.65 -6.24 -14.30
CA ARG A 350 1.29 -5.33 -15.39
C ARG A 350 1.95 -5.74 -16.70
N ALA A 351 3.22 -6.17 -16.63
CA ALA A 351 3.96 -6.63 -17.79
C ALA A 351 3.30 -7.85 -18.44
N LYS A 352 2.91 -8.86 -17.65
CA LYS A 352 2.21 -10.06 -18.14
C LYS A 352 0.90 -9.70 -18.83
N GLU A 353 0.09 -8.82 -18.23
CA GLU A 353 -1.20 -8.38 -18.79
C GLU A 353 -1.01 -7.75 -20.18
N TYR A 354 -0.03 -6.87 -20.33
CA TYR A 354 0.22 -6.19 -21.61
C TYR A 354 0.93 -7.06 -22.63
N LEU A 355 1.80 -7.99 -22.23
CA LEU A 355 2.34 -9.02 -23.14
C LEU A 355 1.20 -9.84 -23.75
N VAL A 356 0.20 -10.19 -22.96
CA VAL A 356 -0.97 -10.94 -23.44
C VAL A 356 -1.83 -10.09 -24.38
N TYR A 357 -2.02 -8.80 -24.09
CA TYR A 357 -2.66 -7.88 -25.05
C TYR A 357 -1.88 -7.75 -26.36
N ALA A 358 -0.55 -7.75 -26.32
CA ALA A 358 0.28 -7.74 -27.52
C ALA A 358 0.09 -9.03 -28.34
N GLY A 359 0.11 -10.19 -27.69
CA GLY A 359 -0.15 -11.48 -28.33
C GLY A 359 -1.54 -11.56 -28.97
N LEU A 360 -2.57 -11.10 -28.26
CA LEU A 360 -3.93 -11.03 -28.80
C LEU A 360 -4.06 -10.00 -29.94
N GLY A 361 -3.40 -8.85 -29.81
CA GLY A 361 -3.41 -7.78 -30.83
C GLY A 361 -2.76 -8.26 -32.13
N TYR A 362 -1.58 -8.87 -32.02
CA TYR A 362 -0.90 -9.54 -33.11
C TYR A 362 -1.77 -10.64 -33.72
N GLY A 363 -2.29 -11.57 -32.90
CA GLY A 363 -3.11 -12.69 -33.36
C GLY A 363 -4.39 -12.25 -34.08
N ALA A 364 -5.06 -11.20 -33.60
CA ALA A 364 -6.22 -10.62 -34.28
C ALA A 364 -5.84 -9.99 -35.62
N THR A 365 -4.73 -9.25 -35.69
CA THR A 365 -4.23 -8.68 -36.94
C THR A 365 -3.82 -9.74 -37.96
N HIS A 366 -3.12 -10.80 -37.53
CA HIS A 366 -2.76 -11.92 -38.39
C HIS A 366 -3.95 -12.73 -38.88
N ALA A 367 -5.05 -12.77 -38.10
CA ALA A 367 -6.31 -13.36 -38.52
C ALA A 367 -7.12 -12.48 -39.51
N GLY A 368 -6.56 -11.34 -39.95
CA GLY A 368 -7.18 -10.45 -40.94
C GLY A 368 -7.96 -9.27 -40.35
N PHE A 369 -7.99 -9.11 -39.02
CA PHE A 369 -8.69 -7.98 -38.40
C PHE A 369 -7.78 -6.74 -38.33
N ARG A 370 -8.12 -5.73 -39.15
CA ARG A 370 -7.36 -4.46 -39.28
C ARG A 370 -7.01 -3.77 -37.95
N TYR A 371 -7.85 -3.89 -36.93
CA TYR A 371 -7.76 -3.11 -35.69
C TYR A 371 -7.20 -3.86 -34.47
N GLY A 372 -6.61 -5.05 -34.64
CA GLY A 372 -6.08 -5.86 -33.52
C GLY A 372 -5.15 -5.07 -32.57
N TRP A 373 -4.10 -4.45 -33.10
CA TRP A 373 -3.20 -3.60 -32.31
C TRP A 373 -3.87 -2.36 -31.73
N ALA A 374 -4.80 -1.73 -32.44
CA ALA A 374 -5.53 -0.56 -31.93
C ALA A 374 -6.38 -0.92 -30.70
N LEU A 375 -7.03 -2.09 -30.71
CA LEU A 375 -7.77 -2.61 -29.57
C LEU A 375 -6.84 -2.96 -28.39
N ALA A 376 -5.65 -3.50 -28.66
CA ALA A 376 -4.64 -3.76 -27.63
C ALA A 376 -4.13 -2.47 -26.97
N ILE A 377 -3.86 -1.42 -27.75
CA ILE A 377 -3.46 -0.09 -27.26
C ILE A 377 -4.60 0.52 -26.42
N ALA A 378 -5.85 0.42 -26.89
CA ALA A 378 -7.01 0.89 -26.15
C ALA A 378 -7.18 0.14 -24.82
N ALA A 379 -7.01 -1.18 -24.81
CA ALA A 379 -7.11 -2.00 -23.60
C ALA A 379 -6.01 -1.64 -22.59
N MET A 380 -4.76 -1.52 -23.06
CA MET A 380 -3.64 -1.09 -22.21
C MET A 380 -3.86 0.31 -21.64
N THR A 381 -4.32 1.26 -22.46
CA THR A 381 -4.61 2.64 -22.03
C THR A 381 -5.70 2.67 -20.96
N LEU A 382 -6.83 2.01 -21.23
CA LEU A 382 -7.96 1.92 -20.30
C LEU A 382 -7.54 1.29 -18.96
N GLN A 383 -6.85 0.15 -19.00
CA GLN A 383 -6.43 -0.51 -17.76
C GLN A 383 -5.36 0.28 -17.01
N THR A 384 -4.48 1.00 -17.70
CA THR A 384 -3.51 1.86 -17.02
C THR A 384 -4.20 2.99 -16.27
N VAL A 385 -5.10 3.72 -16.94
CA VAL A 385 -5.86 4.83 -16.33
C VAL A 385 -6.70 4.32 -15.16
N ARG A 386 -7.36 3.17 -15.32
CA ARG A 386 -8.14 2.54 -14.26
C ARG A 386 -7.27 2.12 -13.08
N HIS A 387 -6.19 1.36 -13.28
CA HIS A 387 -5.33 0.95 -12.16
C HIS A 387 -4.69 2.15 -11.45
N MET A 388 -4.31 3.19 -12.19
CA MET A 388 -3.81 4.44 -11.60
C MET A 388 -4.88 5.07 -10.69
N THR A 389 -6.13 5.12 -11.16
CA THR A 389 -7.28 5.56 -10.36
C THR A 389 -7.46 4.69 -9.11
N ASP A 390 -7.38 3.37 -9.23
CA ASP A 390 -7.50 2.44 -8.11
C ASP A 390 -6.42 2.65 -7.05
N ALA A 391 -5.16 2.80 -7.47
CA ALA A 391 -4.03 3.04 -6.58
C ALA A 391 -4.21 4.34 -5.79
N TRP A 392 -4.48 5.46 -6.48
CA TRP A 392 -4.69 6.76 -5.83
C TRP A 392 -5.90 6.80 -4.90
N TYR A 393 -6.98 6.09 -5.24
CA TYR A 393 -8.11 5.96 -4.33
C TYR A 393 -7.75 5.16 -3.07
N GLY A 394 -6.89 4.14 -3.20
CA GLY A 394 -6.32 3.42 -2.07
C GLY A 394 -5.58 4.36 -1.13
N VAL A 395 -4.62 5.13 -1.66
CA VAL A 395 -3.84 6.11 -0.89
C VAL A 395 -4.74 7.16 -0.23
N LEU A 396 -5.74 7.68 -0.96
CA LEU A 396 -6.69 8.66 -0.42
C LEU A 396 -7.43 8.12 0.81
N HIS A 397 -7.83 6.85 0.77
CA HIS A 397 -8.59 6.26 1.87
C HIS A 397 -7.71 5.86 3.05
N ASP A 398 -6.45 5.49 2.79
CA ASP A 398 -5.45 5.25 3.83
C ASP A 398 -5.08 6.56 4.54
N GLU A 399 -5.01 7.67 3.81
CA GLU A 399 -4.85 9.01 4.37
C GLU A 399 -6.12 9.44 5.13
N ALA A 400 -7.31 9.15 4.62
CA ALA A 400 -8.57 9.41 5.32
C ALA A 400 -8.64 8.68 6.68
N ALA A 401 -8.13 7.45 6.75
CA ALA A 401 -8.13 6.65 7.97
C ALA A 401 -7.18 7.18 9.06
N ARG A 402 -6.15 7.95 8.68
CA ARG A 402 -5.17 8.53 9.60
C ARG A 402 -5.65 9.79 10.29
N ARG A 403 -6.66 10.46 9.74
CA ARG A 403 -7.12 11.76 10.24
C ARG A 403 -8.14 11.56 11.36
N PRO A 404 -7.99 12.22 12.52
CA PRO A 404 -9.01 12.20 13.56
C PRO A 404 -10.33 12.68 12.97
N ARG A 405 -11.38 11.84 13.01
CA ARG A 405 -12.71 12.29 12.63
C ARG A 405 -13.17 13.32 13.66
N PRO A 406 -13.54 14.55 13.27
CA PRO A 406 -14.36 15.39 14.12
C PRO A 406 -15.64 14.61 14.43
N VAL A 407 -16.01 14.51 15.70
CA VAL A 407 -17.32 13.97 16.12
C VAL A 407 -18.39 14.95 15.65
N THR A 408 -18.72 14.90 14.36
CA THR A 408 -19.84 15.61 13.78
C THR A 408 -20.97 14.61 13.57
N PRO A 409 -22.20 14.91 14.02
CA PRO A 409 -23.34 14.01 13.95
C PRO A 409 -23.95 13.99 12.53
N ALA A 410 -23.13 13.90 11.48
CA ALA A 410 -23.59 13.76 10.09
C ALA A 410 -23.69 12.28 9.67
N ALA A 411 -24.12 11.40 10.58
CA ALA A 411 -24.38 9.99 10.30
C ALA A 411 -25.65 9.77 9.42
N GLY A 412 -26.44 10.82 9.13
CA GLY A 412 -27.73 10.73 8.43
C GLY A 412 -27.73 10.97 6.91
N GLY A 413 -26.60 11.37 6.32
CA GLY A 413 -26.52 11.72 4.90
C GLY A 413 -26.53 10.52 3.94
N ILE A 414 -26.71 10.78 2.63
CA ILE A 414 -26.64 9.76 1.56
C ILE A 414 -25.32 8.97 1.62
N GLY A 415 -24.20 9.63 1.93
CA GLY A 415 -22.89 8.99 2.12
C GLY A 415 -22.88 7.99 3.28
N GLY A 416 -23.52 8.32 4.42
CA GLY A 416 -23.69 7.42 5.55
C GLY A 416 -24.55 6.20 5.21
N LYS A 417 -25.66 6.40 4.48
CA LYS A 417 -26.51 5.32 3.98
C LYS A 417 -25.80 4.40 2.99
N LEU A 418 -24.99 4.95 2.08
CA LEU A 418 -24.16 4.17 1.16
C LEU A 418 -23.07 3.39 1.88
N ASN A 419 -22.45 3.99 2.91
CA ASN A 419 -21.45 3.30 3.71
C ASN A 419 -22.08 2.15 4.50
N ALA A 420 -23.20 2.38 5.19
CA ALA A 420 -23.94 1.36 5.93
C ALA A 420 -24.43 0.22 5.02
N ALA A 421 -24.96 0.53 3.84
CA ALA A 421 -25.35 -0.47 2.84
C ALA A 421 -24.14 -1.26 2.33
N SER A 422 -23.00 -0.59 2.09
CA SER A 422 -21.77 -1.26 1.68
C SER A 422 -21.22 -2.17 2.78
N THR A 423 -21.24 -1.73 4.04
CA THR A 423 -20.80 -2.52 5.20
C THR A 423 -21.69 -3.74 5.40
N ARG A 424 -23.01 -3.60 5.25
CA ARG A 424 -23.96 -4.72 5.33
C ARG A 424 -23.67 -5.79 4.27
N VAL A 425 -23.45 -5.37 3.02
CA VAL A 425 -23.11 -6.30 1.92
C VAL A 425 -21.72 -6.91 2.10
N GLN A 426 -20.76 -6.18 2.69
CA GLN A 426 -19.44 -6.74 3.01
C GLN A 426 -19.45 -7.70 4.19
N ALA A 427 -20.38 -7.54 5.13
CA ALA A 427 -20.57 -8.44 6.26
C ALA A 427 -21.20 -9.78 5.84
N ASP A 428 -22.08 -9.78 4.84
CA ASP A 428 -22.70 -10.98 4.27
C ASP A 428 -21.79 -11.67 3.24
N THR A 429 -20.64 -12.14 3.74
CA THR A 429 -19.60 -12.80 2.94
C THR A 429 -20.16 -14.09 2.35
N GLY A 430 -20.12 -14.21 1.02
CA GLY A 430 -20.58 -15.41 0.29
C GLY A 430 -21.95 -15.27 -0.39
N SER A 431 -22.69 -14.17 -0.17
CA SER A 431 -23.94 -13.93 -0.88
C SER A 431 -23.71 -13.68 -2.38
N VAL A 432 -24.74 -13.93 -3.21
CA VAL A 432 -24.68 -13.62 -4.66
C VAL A 432 -24.42 -12.14 -4.88
N SER A 433 -25.00 -11.27 -4.05
CA SER A 433 -24.81 -9.82 -4.11
C SER A 433 -23.37 -9.40 -3.79
N TYR A 434 -22.73 -10.08 -2.83
CA TYR A 434 -21.32 -9.89 -2.48
C TYR A 434 -20.43 -10.22 -3.68
N TRP A 435 -20.63 -11.39 -4.30
CA TRP A 435 -19.84 -11.81 -5.44
C TRP A 435 -20.09 -10.96 -6.68
N LEU A 436 -21.35 -10.63 -7.00
CA LEU A 436 -21.67 -9.74 -8.11
C LEU A 436 -20.96 -8.39 -7.97
N LYS A 437 -21.01 -7.79 -6.77
CA LYS A 437 -20.33 -6.52 -6.48
C LYS A 437 -18.82 -6.61 -6.64
N ARG A 438 -18.20 -7.73 -6.26
CA ARG A 438 -16.75 -7.95 -6.43
C ARG A 438 -16.37 -8.22 -7.87
N THR A 439 -17.16 -9.01 -8.58
CA THR A 439 -16.95 -9.35 -9.99
C THR A 439 -17.11 -8.12 -10.87
N VAL A 440 -18.15 -7.30 -10.71
CA VAL A 440 -18.38 -6.08 -11.52
C VAL A 440 -17.20 -5.10 -11.50
N VAL A 441 -16.37 -5.14 -10.46
CA VAL A 441 -15.14 -4.35 -10.37
C VAL A 441 -14.05 -4.88 -11.30
N PHE A 442 -14.29 -5.91 -12.11
CA PHE A 442 -13.35 -6.58 -13.03
C PHE A 442 -11.94 -6.80 -12.46
N PRO A 443 -11.81 -7.57 -11.36
CA PRO A 443 -10.53 -7.82 -10.73
C PRO A 443 -9.59 -8.64 -11.63
N ILE A 444 -8.36 -8.84 -11.14
CA ILE A 444 -7.29 -9.50 -11.90
C ILE A 444 -7.69 -10.95 -12.24
N GLY A 445 -8.20 -11.71 -11.27
CA GLY A 445 -8.60 -13.11 -11.51
C GLY A 445 -9.67 -13.25 -12.59
N GLU A 446 -10.71 -12.43 -12.54
CA GLU A 446 -11.79 -12.41 -13.53
C GLU A 446 -11.30 -11.93 -14.90
N ARG A 447 -10.31 -11.03 -14.97
CA ARG A 447 -9.63 -10.66 -16.23
C ARG A 447 -8.94 -11.84 -16.87
N TRP A 448 -8.09 -12.52 -16.12
CA TRP A 448 -7.35 -13.68 -16.63
C TRP A 448 -8.30 -14.79 -17.08
N ALA A 449 -9.35 -15.07 -16.30
CA ALA A 449 -10.37 -16.04 -16.66
C ALA A 449 -11.12 -15.65 -17.94
N LEU A 450 -11.57 -14.40 -18.05
CA LEU A 450 -12.24 -13.90 -19.24
C LEU A 450 -11.34 -14.06 -20.47
N ILE A 451 -10.07 -13.63 -20.38
CA ILE A 451 -9.11 -13.71 -21.49
C ILE A 451 -8.88 -15.18 -21.88
N ALA A 452 -8.55 -16.04 -20.93
CA ALA A 452 -8.28 -17.46 -21.19
C ALA A 452 -9.46 -18.14 -21.89
N VAL A 453 -10.68 -17.95 -21.39
CA VAL A 453 -11.88 -18.56 -21.95
C VAL A 453 -12.23 -17.96 -23.31
N THR A 454 -12.26 -16.64 -23.43
CA THR A 454 -12.67 -15.99 -24.69
C THR A 454 -11.65 -16.20 -25.81
N ALA A 455 -10.35 -16.16 -25.51
CA ALA A 455 -9.32 -16.45 -26.49
C ALA A 455 -9.40 -17.92 -26.95
N ALA A 456 -9.55 -18.86 -26.01
CA ALA A 456 -9.66 -20.29 -26.33
C ALA A 456 -10.92 -20.62 -27.14
N LEU A 457 -12.06 -19.98 -26.84
CA LEU A 457 -13.35 -20.29 -27.44
C LEU A 457 -13.68 -19.51 -28.71
N PHE A 458 -13.32 -18.23 -28.76
CA PHE A 458 -13.78 -17.29 -29.77
C PHE A 458 -12.65 -16.53 -30.48
N GLY A 459 -11.41 -16.69 -30.01
CA GLY A 459 -10.22 -16.14 -30.63
C GLY A 459 -9.82 -14.74 -30.14
N PRO A 460 -8.70 -14.21 -30.67
CA PRO A 460 -8.05 -13.03 -30.10
C PRO A 460 -8.88 -11.74 -30.14
N LEU A 461 -9.63 -11.51 -31.23
CA LEU A 461 -10.46 -10.31 -31.39
C LEU A 461 -11.55 -10.24 -30.31
N VAL A 462 -12.32 -11.32 -30.16
CA VAL A 462 -13.42 -11.38 -29.18
C VAL A 462 -12.87 -11.21 -27.78
N SER A 463 -11.68 -11.75 -27.49
CA SER A 463 -11.03 -11.56 -26.19
C SER A 463 -10.70 -10.10 -25.91
N LEU A 464 -10.07 -9.39 -26.84
CA LEU A 464 -9.76 -7.96 -26.71
C LEU A 464 -11.02 -7.09 -26.55
N VAL A 465 -12.05 -7.34 -27.36
CA VAL A 465 -13.33 -6.63 -27.25
C VAL A 465 -13.98 -6.89 -25.90
N SER A 466 -13.95 -8.14 -25.42
CA SER A 466 -14.51 -8.52 -24.12
C SER A 466 -13.80 -7.81 -22.95
N VAL A 467 -12.46 -7.75 -22.98
CA VAL A 467 -11.67 -6.98 -22.00
C VAL A 467 -11.99 -5.49 -22.04
N LEU A 468 -12.12 -4.91 -23.23
CA LEU A 468 -12.47 -3.49 -23.38
C LEU A 468 -13.87 -3.19 -22.86
N VAL A 469 -14.88 -3.93 -23.30
CA VAL A 469 -16.28 -3.73 -22.89
C VAL A 469 -16.40 -3.82 -21.38
N TRP A 470 -15.88 -4.90 -20.78
CA TRP A 470 -16.00 -5.09 -19.35
C TRP A 470 -15.10 -4.15 -18.55
N GLY A 471 -13.93 -3.77 -19.10
CA GLY A 471 -13.08 -2.70 -18.59
C GLY A 471 -13.76 -1.35 -18.50
N VAL A 472 -14.49 -0.95 -19.54
CA VAL A 472 -15.23 0.33 -19.58
C VAL A 472 -16.36 0.32 -18.56
N LEU A 473 -17.12 -0.77 -18.49
CA LEU A 473 -18.20 -0.93 -17.50
C LEU A 473 -17.67 -0.86 -16.06
N ALA A 474 -16.59 -1.59 -15.77
CA ALA A 474 -15.96 -1.59 -14.45
C ALA A 474 -15.39 -0.21 -14.09
N PHE A 475 -14.74 0.48 -15.04
CA PHE A 475 -14.22 1.83 -14.85
C PHE A 475 -15.33 2.83 -14.56
N GLY A 476 -16.45 2.78 -15.31
CA GLY A 476 -17.61 3.63 -15.06
C GLY A 476 -18.25 3.38 -13.70
N TYR A 477 -18.48 2.11 -13.34
CA TYR A 477 -19.09 1.72 -12.06
C TYR A 477 -18.24 2.15 -10.86
N THR A 478 -16.95 1.78 -10.87
CA THR A 478 -16.03 2.10 -9.75
C THR A 478 -15.69 3.58 -9.70
N GLY A 479 -15.45 4.20 -10.86
CA GLY A 479 -15.15 5.62 -10.97
C GLY A 479 -16.26 6.48 -10.39
N ALA A 480 -17.52 6.22 -10.74
CA ALA A 480 -18.66 6.97 -10.21
C ALA A 480 -18.78 6.83 -8.67
N LEU A 481 -18.73 5.61 -8.15
CA LEU A 481 -18.89 5.36 -6.72
C LEU A 481 -17.73 5.90 -5.87
N ARG A 482 -16.50 5.81 -6.39
CA ARG A 482 -15.30 6.33 -5.70
C ARG A 482 -15.23 7.85 -5.75
N THR A 483 -15.56 8.46 -6.90
CA THR A 483 -15.68 9.93 -7.04
C THR A 483 -16.70 10.47 -6.05
N LEU A 484 -17.89 9.84 -5.95
CA LEU A 484 -18.90 10.24 -4.97
C LEU A 484 -18.33 10.18 -3.55
N ARG A 485 -17.76 9.05 -3.13
CA ARG A 485 -17.18 8.89 -1.79
C ARG A 485 -16.04 9.87 -1.51
N ALA A 486 -15.15 10.11 -2.46
CA ALA A 486 -14.03 11.05 -2.32
C ALA A 486 -14.52 12.48 -2.07
N ARG A 487 -15.58 12.93 -2.76
CA ARG A 487 -16.22 14.24 -2.52
C ARG A 487 -16.71 14.42 -1.09
N TRP A 488 -17.18 13.34 -0.46
CA TRP A 488 -17.63 13.35 0.93
C TRP A 488 -16.48 13.28 1.93
N MET A 489 -15.40 12.54 1.63
CA MET A 489 -14.24 12.42 2.52
C MET A 489 -13.40 13.71 2.57
N TRP A 490 -13.32 14.44 1.45
CA TRP A 490 -12.60 15.71 1.33
C TRP A 490 -11.13 15.63 1.81
N VAL A 491 -10.43 14.59 1.32
CA VAL A 491 -9.04 14.31 1.68
C VAL A 491 -8.11 14.78 0.55
N PRO A 492 -7.33 15.86 0.75
CA PRO A 492 -6.32 16.35 -0.18
C PRO A 492 -5.08 15.43 -0.17
N VAL A 493 -5.20 14.25 -0.78
CA VAL A 493 -4.11 13.24 -0.77
C VAL A 493 -2.89 13.65 -1.58
N LEU A 494 -3.06 14.44 -2.65
CA LEU A 494 -1.92 14.84 -3.48
C LEU A 494 -1.04 15.90 -2.80
N ASP A 495 -1.57 16.63 -1.82
CA ASP A 495 -0.78 17.57 -1.02
C ASP A 495 0.15 16.86 -0.02
N THR A 496 -0.05 15.56 0.24
CA THR A 496 0.80 14.79 1.17
C THR A 496 2.02 14.16 0.49
N VAL A 497 2.16 14.34 -0.82
CA VAL A 497 3.20 13.74 -1.66
C VAL A 497 3.77 14.77 -2.64
N ASP A 498 4.85 14.42 -3.32
CA ASP A 498 5.36 15.23 -4.43
C ASP A 498 4.42 15.11 -5.64
N ALA A 499 3.50 16.08 -5.78
CA ALA A 499 2.57 16.12 -6.89
C ALA A 499 3.27 16.24 -8.25
N THR A 500 4.43 16.91 -8.33
CA THR A 500 5.16 17.11 -9.59
C THR A 500 5.71 15.79 -10.13
N LEU A 501 6.27 14.96 -9.24
CA LEU A 501 6.73 13.61 -9.53
C LEU A 501 5.58 12.72 -10.03
N HIS A 502 4.43 12.76 -9.36
CA HIS A 502 3.31 11.88 -9.69
C HIS A 502 2.48 12.35 -10.89
N ARG A 503 2.53 13.64 -11.20
CA ARG A 503 2.07 14.20 -12.48
C ARG A 503 3.06 13.91 -13.61
N ASP A 504 4.30 13.53 -13.30
CA ASP A 504 5.43 13.39 -14.24
C ASP A 504 5.64 14.69 -15.04
N ASP A 505 5.55 15.82 -14.33
CA ASP A 505 5.74 17.15 -14.91
C ASP A 505 7.22 17.34 -15.31
N GLY A 506 7.43 17.81 -16.53
CA GLY A 506 8.75 18.12 -17.08
C GLY A 506 9.11 19.61 -17.04
N PRO A 507 10.03 20.03 -17.93
CA PRO A 507 10.53 21.41 -17.93
C PRO A 507 9.52 22.47 -18.38
N VAL A 508 8.49 22.14 -19.17
CA VAL A 508 7.53 23.15 -19.65
C VAL A 508 6.48 23.41 -18.58
N ALA A 509 5.92 22.36 -17.99
CA ALA A 509 4.95 22.45 -16.91
C ALA A 509 5.51 23.24 -15.72
N ALA A 510 6.79 23.02 -15.38
CA ALA A 510 7.49 23.77 -14.32
C ALA A 510 7.61 25.29 -14.56
N ARG A 511 7.43 25.76 -15.80
CA ARG A 511 7.56 27.19 -16.17
C ARG A 511 6.22 27.86 -16.49
N LEU A 512 5.13 27.10 -16.52
CA LEU A 512 3.82 27.63 -16.84
C LEU A 512 3.23 28.43 -15.66
N PRO A 513 2.50 29.53 -15.94
CA PRO A 513 1.86 30.31 -14.89
C PRO A 513 0.70 29.53 -14.26
N VAL A 514 0.46 29.77 -12.97
CA VAL A 514 -0.67 29.17 -12.24
C VAL A 514 -1.97 29.85 -12.62
N VAL A 515 -2.91 29.10 -13.19
CA VAL A 515 -4.25 29.59 -13.53
C VAL A 515 -5.21 29.22 -12.42
N ARG A 516 -5.49 30.17 -11.52
CA ARG A 516 -6.30 29.97 -10.31
C ARG A 516 -7.81 29.71 -10.50
N PRO A 517 -8.52 30.19 -11.55
CA PRO A 517 -9.97 29.98 -11.62
C PRO A 517 -10.38 28.54 -11.96
N MET A 518 -9.45 27.69 -12.40
CA MET A 518 -9.73 26.29 -12.76
C MET A 518 -8.91 25.34 -11.90
N GLY A 519 -9.57 24.31 -11.34
CA GLY A 519 -8.89 23.28 -10.56
C GLY A 519 -7.97 22.40 -11.43
N PRO A 520 -6.92 21.79 -10.85
CA PRO A 520 -5.93 21.02 -11.59
C PRO A 520 -6.53 19.81 -12.31
N LEU A 521 -7.57 19.18 -11.75
CA LEU A 521 -8.31 18.11 -12.44
C LEU A 521 -9.02 18.60 -13.70
N THR A 522 -9.69 19.74 -13.65
CA THR A 522 -10.38 20.31 -14.81
C THR A 522 -9.40 20.56 -15.94
N LEU A 523 -8.24 21.14 -15.62
CA LEU A 523 -7.18 21.39 -16.60
C LEU A 523 -6.63 20.08 -17.20
N ALA A 524 -6.42 19.04 -16.38
CA ALA A 524 -5.98 17.74 -16.86
C ALA A 524 -7.00 17.07 -17.79
N VAL A 525 -8.30 17.13 -17.46
CA VAL A 525 -9.37 16.59 -18.30
C VAL A 525 -9.47 17.36 -19.62
N LEU A 526 -9.45 18.69 -19.58
CA LEU A 526 -9.46 19.53 -20.79
C LEU A 526 -8.25 19.22 -21.68
N GLY A 527 -7.07 19.01 -21.10
CA GLY A 527 -5.87 18.64 -21.85
C GLY A 527 -6.01 17.31 -22.61
N ALA A 528 -6.71 16.34 -22.05
CA ALA A 528 -6.94 15.05 -22.72
C ALA A 528 -7.93 15.15 -23.91
N LEU A 529 -8.79 16.18 -23.98
CA LEU A 529 -9.81 16.31 -25.03
C LEU A 529 -9.22 16.55 -26.42
N GLY A 530 -8.18 17.37 -26.53
CA GLY A 530 -7.55 17.67 -27.83
C GLY A 530 -7.01 16.43 -28.54
N PRO A 531 -6.14 15.63 -27.88
CA PRO A 531 -5.68 14.35 -28.40
C PRO A 531 -6.84 13.37 -28.68
N ALA A 532 -7.84 13.30 -27.80
CA ALA A 532 -9.00 12.41 -27.98
C ALA A 532 -9.78 12.74 -29.27
N VAL A 533 -10.13 14.01 -29.46
CA VAL A 533 -10.88 14.48 -30.64
C VAL A 533 -10.09 14.21 -31.92
N LEU A 534 -8.80 14.57 -31.94
CA LEU A 534 -7.97 14.35 -33.13
C LEU A 534 -7.78 12.86 -33.42
N LEU A 535 -7.66 12.01 -32.39
CA LEU A 535 -7.61 10.56 -32.55
C LEU A 535 -8.89 10.02 -33.18
N VAL A 536 -10.07 10.44 -32.68
CA VAL A 536 -11.36 10.03 -33.25
C VAL A 536 -11.46 10.45 -34.71
N VAL A 537 -11.12 11.69 -35.04
CA VAL A 537 -11.11 12.19 -36.43
C VAL A 537 -10.15 11.36 -37.30
N GLY A 538 -8.95 11.07 -36.81
CA GLY A 538 -7.97 10.22 -37.50
C GLY A 538 -8.50 8.81 -37.75
N LEU A 539 -9.09 8.17 -36.74
CA LEU A 539 -9.67 6.83 -36.86
C LEU A 539 -10.87 6.82 -37.83
N LEU A 540 -11.73 7.84 -37.82
CA LEU A 540 -12.85 7.96 -38.76
C LEU A 540 -12.36 8.13 -40.21
N ARG A 541 -11.27 8.89 -40.43
CA ARG A 541 -10.63 9.00 -41.75
C ARG A 541 -10.10 7.64 -42.22
N VAL A 542 -9.38 6.93 -41.36
CA VAL A 542 -8.84 5.59 -41.65
C VAL A 542 -9.96 4.60 -41.94
N ALA A 543 -11.08 4.67 -41.20
CA ALA A 543 -12.24 3.80 -41.39
C ALA A 543 -13.00 4.08 -42.70
N GLY A 544 -12.98 5.32 -43.18
CA GLY A 544 -13.49 5.70 -44.50
C GLY A 544 -12.46 5.57 -45.63
N ASP A 545 -11.38 4.81 -45.41
CA ASP A 545 -10.26 4.62 -46.34
C ASP A 545 -9.58 5.91 -46.84
N GLY A 546 -9.74 7.00 -46.08
CA GLY A 546 -9.05 8.26 -46.29
C GLY A 546 -7.66 8.28 -45.64
N ASP A 547 -6.76 9.08 -46.20
CA ASP A 547 -5.43 9.32 -45.64
C ASP A 547 -5.51 10.24 -44.40
N PRO A 548 -5.14 9.77 -43.19
CA PRO A 548 -5.06 10.61 -42.00
C PRO A 548 -3.84 11.53 -42.01
N GLY A 549 -2.87 11.36 -42.91
CA GLY A 549 -1.59 12.10 -42.92
C GLY A 549 -1.75 13.61 -43.01
N GLY A 550 -2.80 14.11 -43.66
CA GLY A 550 -3.13 15.54 -43.71
C GLY A 550 -3.45 16.15 -42.33
N LEU A 551 -3.87 15.33 -41.35
CA LEU A 551 -4.18 15.78 -40.00
C LEU A 551 -2.94 16.17 -39.19
N ARG A 552 -1.71 15.91 -39.68
CA ARG A 552 -0.46 16.26 -38.97
C ARG A 552 -0.34 17.74 -38.67
N TRP A 553 -0.97 18.58 -39.49
CA TRP A 553 -1.00 20.03 -39.30
C TRP A 553 -1.91 20.48 -38.15
N TRP A 554 -2.76 19.59 -37.63
CA TRP A 554 -3.57 19.81 -36.44
C TRP A 554 -2.90 19.30 -35.15
N LEU A 555 -1.77 18.59 -35.24
CA LEU A 555 -1.00 18.16 -34.06
C LEU A 555 -0.53 19.31 -33.18
N PRO A 556 -0.10 20.49 -33.70
CA PRO A 556 0.20 21.65 -32.85
C PRO A 556 -1.01 22.08 -32.01
N VAL A 557 -2.21 22.05 -32.58
CA VAL A 557 -3.44 22.42 -31.85
C VAL A 557 -3.75 21.38 -30.76
N ALA A 558 -3.68 20.09 -31.09
CA ALA A 558 -3.88 19.03 -30.10
C ALA A 558 -2.82 19.08 -28.98
N LEU A 559 -1.57 19.37 -29.31
CA LEU A 559 -0.48 19.57 -28.35
C LEU A 559 -0.73 20.79 -27.46
N LEU A 560 -1.12 21.94 -28.03
CA LEU A 560 -1.45 23.14 -27.26
C LEU A 560 -2.59 22.88 -26.27
N VAL A 561 -3.64 22.17 -26.71
CA VAL A 561 -4.72 21.74 -25.80
C VAL A 561 -4.17 20.83 -24.71
N LEU A 562 -3.34 19.83 -25.04
CA LEU A 562 -2.73 18.95 -24.04
C LEU A 562 -1.89 19.73 -23.02
N LEU A 563 -1.12 20.72 -23.46
CA LEU A 563 -0.29 21.57 -22.61
C LEU A 563 -1.09 22.45 -21.63
N VAL A 564 -2.41 22.66 -21.85
CA VAL A 564 -3.31 23.29 -20.86
C VAL A 564 -3.28 22.54 -19.53
N ALA A 565 -3.08 21.21 -19.54
CA ALA A 565 -2.98 20.42 -18.32
C ALA A 565 -1.75 20.80 -17.46
N GLY A 566 -0.71 21.37 -18.07
CA GLY A 566 0.49 21.86 -17.38
C GLY A 566 0.25 23.13 -16.56
N LEU A 567 -0.80 23.91 -16.87
CA LEU A 567 -1.18 25.10 -16.08
C LEU A 567 -1.60 24.75 -14.64
N GLY A 568 -1.94 23.48 -14.40
CA GLY A 568 -2.28 22.96 -13.07
C GLY A 568 -1.08 22.45 -12.26
N ALA A 569 0.15 22.57 -12.76
CA ALA A 569 1.35 22.05 -12.10
C ALA A 569 1.70 22.81 -10.81
N GLY A 570 1.63 24.15 -10.84
CA GLY A 570 1.90 24.99 -9.67
C GLY A 570 0.68 25.27 -8.78
N ALA A 571 -0.47 24.63 -9.04
CA ALA A 571 -1.65 24.75 -8.20
C ALA A 571 -1.53 23.85 -6.96
N ALA A 572 -2.19 24.22 -5.86
CA ALA A 572 -2.37 23.30 -4.74
C ALA A 572 -3.36 22.18 -5.17
N HIS A 573 -3.01 20.92 -4.92
CA HIS A 573 -3.83 19.75 -5.28
C HIS A 573 -4.72 19.33 -4.10
N ASN A 574 -5.39 20.33 -3.53
CA ASN A 574 -6.17 20.21 -2.31
C ASN A 574 -7.65 19.89 -2.55
N GLY A 575 -8.05 19.75 -3.82
CA GLY A 575 -9.42 19.43 -4.20
C GLY A 575 -9.80 17.98 -3.87
N PRO A 576 -11.08 17.68 -3.57
CA PRO A 576 -11.53 16.35 -3.20
C PRO A 576 -11.40 15.29 -4.30
N LEU A 577 -11.20 15.73 -5.55
CA LEU A 577 -11.07 14.88 -6.72
C LEU A 577 -9.68 14.96 -7.35
N ASP A 578 -8.76 15.74 -6.77
CA ASP A 578 -7.46 15.97 -7.40
C ASP A 578 -6.63 14.69 -7.48
N TRP A 579 -6.92 13.67 -6.66
CA TRP A 579 -6.39 12.32 -6.78
C TRP A 579 -6.58 11.67 -8.16
N LEU A 580 -7.48 12.18 -9.01
CA LEU A 580 -7.68 11.75 -10.40
C LEU A 580 -6.72 12.40 -11.40
N VAL A 581 -6.02 13.47 -11.02
CA VAL A 581 -5.12 14.25 -11.88
C VAL A 581 -4.06 13.36 -12.57
N PRO A 582 -3.33 12.48 -11.85
CA PRO A 582 -2.35 11.60 -12.49
C PRO A 582 -2.99 10.72 -13.57
N ALA A 583 -4.14 10.09 -13.28
CA ALA A 583 -4.84 9.22 -14.23
C ALA A 583 -5.32 9.99 -15.49
N ALA A 584 -5.81 11.22 -15.32
CA ALA A 584 -6.22 12.07 -16.44
C ALA A 584 -5.04 12.48 -17.33
N LEU A 585 -3.88 12.83 -16.74
CA LEU A 585 -2.66 13.13 -17.49
C LEU A 585 -2.15 11.91 -18.27
N ARG A 586 -2.19 10.71 -17.68
CA ARG A 586 -1.85 9.47 -18.38
C ARG A 586 -2.77 9.20 -19.57
N ALA A 587 -4.08 9.44 -19.41
CA ALA A 587 -5.01 9.33 -20.51
C ALA A 587 -4.65 10.30 -21.66
N GLY A 588 -4.41 11.57 -21.35
CA GLY A 588 -4.04 12.59 -22.34
C GLY A 588 -2.75 12.24 -23.09
N GLU A 589 -1.70 11.85 -22.37
CA GLU A 589 -0.41 11.47 -22.96
C GLU A 589 -0.53 10.25 -23.89
N TYR A 590 -1.24 9.20 -23.47
CA TYR A 590 -1.34 7.97 -24.25
C TYR A 590 -2.20 8.17 -25.50
N LEU A 591 -3.28 8.95 -25.37
CA LEU A 591 -4.09 9.38 -26.51
C LEU A 591 -3.26 10.21 -27.49
N PHE A 592 -2.36 11.06 -26.97
CA PHE A 592 -1.46 11.85 -27.81
C PHE A 592 -0.43 10.99 -28.56
N ALA A 593 0.17 10.00 -27.89
CA ALA A 593 1.05 9.04 -28.55
C ALA A 593 0.30 8.22 -29.63
N ALA A 594 -0.94 7.82 -29.35
CA ALA A 594 -1.79 7.10 -30.30
C ALA A 594 -2.14 7.96 -31.53
N VAL A 595 -2.50 9.24 -31.36
CA VAL A 595 -2.82 10.11 -32.50
C VAL A 595 -1.59 10.43 -33.34
N VAL A 596 -0.42 10.63 -32.72
CA VAL A 596 0.86 10.72 -33.44
C VAL A 596 1.11 9.46 -34.25
N GLY A 597 0.81 8.29 -33.69
CA GLY A 597 0.92 7.02 -34.39
C GLY A 597 0.03 6.94 -35.63
N VAL A 598 -1.26 7.26 -35.48
CA VAL A 598 -2.24 7.22 -36.58
C VAL A 598 -1.91 8.23 -37.68
N VAL A 599 -1.63 9.48 -37.30
CA VAL A 599 -1.41 10.58 -38.24
C VAL A 599 -0.02 10.55 -38.86
N GLY A 600 0.97 10.07 -38.11
CA GLY A 600 2.36 9.92 -38.57
C GLY A 600 2.65 8.62 -39.30
N GLY A 601 1.66 7.74 -39.51
CA GLY A 601 1.84 6.45 -40.18
C GLY A 601 2.77 5.49 -39.44
N VAL A 602 2.82 5.58 -38.11
CA VAL A 602 3.67 4.72 -37.29
C VAL A 602 3.05 3.32 -37.19
N PRO A 603 3.84 2.23 -37.34
CA PRO A 603 3.33 0.88 -37.15
C PRO A 603 2.69 0.73 -35.76
N ALA A 604 1.47 0.18 -35.70
CA ALA A 604 0.70 0.12 -34.45
C ALA A 604 1.39 -0.70 -33.35
N TRP A 605 2.18 -1.72 -33.71
CA TRP A 605 3.00 -2.47 -32.74
C TRP A 605 4.08 -1.60 -32.09
N LEU A 606 4.61 -0.60 -32.81
CA LEU A 606 5.60 0.33 -32.29
C LEU A 606 4.95 1.36 -31.35
N VAL A 607 3.74 1.84 -31.70
CA VAL A 607 2.92 2.66 -30.79
C VAL A 607 2.61 1.90 -29.51
N PHE A 608 2.23 0.62 -29.62
CA PHE A 608 2.02 -0.25 -28.47
C PHE A 608 3.29 -0.37 -27.62
N GLY A 609 4.45 -0.67 -28.23
CA GLY A 609 5.71 -0.77 -27.51
C GLY A 609 6.11 0.52 -26.79
N TYR A 610 5.91 1.68 -27.43
CA TYR A 610 6.16 2.98 -26.81
C TYR A 610 5.24 3.24 -25.62
N VAL A 611 3.92 3.04 -25.78
CA VAL A 611 2.98 3.22 -24.68
C VAL A 611 3.25 2.22 -23.56
N PHE A 612 3.63 0.98 -23.86
CA PHE A 612 4.05 -0.01 -22.87
C PHE A 612 5.25 0.46 -22.04
N VAL A 613 6.26 1.07 -22.66
CA VAL A 613 7.37 1.66 -21.91
C VAL A 613 6.88 2.77 -20.98
N LEU A 614 5.98 3.65 -21.44
CA LEU A 614 5.35 4.66 -20.59
C LEU A 614 4.57 4.02 -19.42
N THR A 615 3.80 2.95 -19.67
CA THR A 615 3.04 2.30 -18.59
C THR A 615 3.97 1.76 -17.52
N VAL A 616 5.08 1.12 -17.89
CA VAL A 616 6.09 0.61 -16.93
C VAL A 616 6.68 1.75 -16.08
N HIS A 617 7.02 2.89 -16.68
CA HIS A 617 7.50 4.07 -15.95
C HIS A 617 6.47 4.59 -14.94
N HIS A 618 5.22 4.70 -15.36
CA HIS A 618 4.15 5.21 -14.50
C HIS A 618 3.78 4.21 -13.40
N TYR A 619 3.85 2.90 -13.69
CA TYR A 619 3.62 1.87 -12.69
C TYR A 619 4.73 1.84 -11.64
N ASP A 620 5.99 2.08 -12.01
CA ASP A 620 7.09 2.19 -11.05
C ASP A 620 6.79 3.23 -9.97
N LEU A 621 6.25 4.39 -10.35
CA LEU A 621 5.83 5.43 -9.42
C LEU A 621 4.70 4.96 -8.50
N THR A 622 3.69 4.27 -9.03
CA THR A 622 2.59 3.74 -8.21
C THR A 622 3.03 2.63 -7.26
N ALA A 623 3.88 1.70 -7.70
CA ALA A 623 4.38 0.63 -6.87
C ALA A 623 5.25 1.18 -5.73
N ARG A 624 6.06 2.21 -6.02
CA ARG A 624 6.84 2.91 -4.99
C ARG A 624 5.95 3.66 -4.02
N LEU A 625 4.90 4.34 -4.49
CA LEU A 625 3.93 5.02 -3.64
C LEU A 625 3.23 4.05 -2.67
N GLU A 626 2.67 2.94 -3.17
CA GLU A 626 1.98 1.94 -2.36
C GLU A 626 2.91 1.28 -1.33
N LYS A 627 4.18 1.09 -1.68
CA LYS A 627 5.20 0.49 -0.81
C LYS A 627 6.04 1.50 -0.02
N ARG A 628 5.67 2.79 -0.05
CA ARG A 628 6.36 3.92 0.62
C ARG A 628 7.87 3.95 0.33
N GLN A 629 8.24 3.65 -0.91
CA GLN A 629 9.62 3.66 -1.38
C GLN A 629 10.00 5.03 -1.94
N ALA A 630 11.29 5.32 -1.89
CA ALA A 630 11.84 6.54 -2.48
C ALA A 630 11.61 6.60 -4.00
N ALA A 631 11.56 7.83 -4.52
CA ALA A 631 11.41 8.11 -5.94
C ALA A 631 12.51 7.44 -6.79
N PRO A 632 12.22 7.14 -8.07
CA PRO A 632 13.20 6.54 -8.97
C PRO A 632 14.40 7.50 -9.19
N PRO A 633 15.66 7.04 -9.00
CA PRO A 633 16.83 7.92 -9.05
C PRO A 633 17.02 8.70 -10.36
N LEU A 634 16.57 8.14 -11.48
CA LEU A 634 16.74 8.75 -12.81
C LEU A 634 15.46 9.41 -13.34
N HIS A 635 14.43 9.60 -12.51
CA HIS A 635 13.14 10.14 -12.96
C HIS A 635 13.25 11.49 -13.67
N ARG A 636 14.13 12.40 -13.22
CA ARG A 636 14.35 13.71 -13.87
C ARG A 636 14.76 13.64 -15.36
N TRP A 637 15.23 12.48 -15.83
CA TRP A 637 15.67 12.29 -17.21
C TRP A 637 14.54 11.74 -18.12
N THR A 638 13.32 11.53 -17.62
CA THR A 638 12.17 11.04 -18.42
C THR A 638 11.57 12.10 -19.35
N LEU A 639 12.06 13.35 -19.29
CA LEU A 639 11.60 14.52 -20.06
C LEU A 639 10.19 15.03 -19.70
N GLY A 640 9.50 14.37 -18.77
CA GLY A 640 8.10 14.64 -18.43
C GLY A 640 7.13 14.36 -19.59
N TRP A 641 5.83 14.33 -19.27
CA TRP A 641 4.79 14.04 -20.28
C TRP A 641 4.75 15.09 -21.40
N GLU A 642 5.06 16.36 -21.11
CA GLU A 642 5.09 17.41 -22.12
C GLU A 642 6.26 17.26 -23.10
N GLY A 643 7.45 16.88 -22.62
CA GLY A 643 8.68 16.94 -23.38
C GLY A 643 8.65 15.85 -24.42
N ARG A 644 8.19 14.68 -23.99
CA ARG A 644 7.87 13.55 -24.86
C ARG A 644 6.81 13.91 -25.90
N SER A 645 5.73 14.58 -25.49
CA SER A 645 4.64 14.99 -26.40
C SER A 645 5.12 16.01 -27.44
N VAL A 646 5.91 17.01 -27.04
CA VAL A 646 6.49 18.00 -27.97
C VAL A 646 7.40 17.33 -28.99
N LEU A 647 8.30 16.43 -28.53
CA LEU A 647 9.20 15.70 -29.43
C LEU A 647 8.44 14.85 -30.46
N LEU A 648 7.40 14.15 -30.01
CA LEU A 648 6.55 13.35 -30.90
C LEU A 648 5.78 14.22 -31.90
N ALA A 649 5.28 15.38 -31.49
CA ALA A 649 4.58 16.32 -32.38
C ALA A 649 5.51 16.86 -33.47
N VAL A 650 6.69 17.35 -33.09
CA VAL A 650 7.70 17.87 -34.02
C VAL A 650 8.14 16.79 -35.00
N ALA A 651 8.38 15.57 -34.50
CA ALA A 651 8.76 14.45 -35.33
C ALA A 651 7.67 14.09 -36.36
N ALA A 652 6.40 14.07 -35.96
CA ALA A 652 5.29 13.77 -36.87
C ALA A 652 5.10 14.83 -37.95
N ILE A 653 5.23 16.11 -37.60
CA ILE A 653 5.17 17.21 -38.57
C ILE A 653 6.34 17.11 -39.56
N ALA A 654 7.54 16.81 -39.07
CA ALA A 654 8.74 16.65 -39.88
C ALA A 654 8.77 15.33 -40.70
N GLY A 655 7.83 14.41 -40.50
CA GLY A 655 7.78 13.12 -41.20
C GLY A 655 8.70 12.03 -40.62
N PHE A 656 9.19 12.20 -39.40
CA PHE A 656 10.08 11.28 -38.69
C PHE A 656 9.43 10.62 -37.46
N ALA A 657 8.10 10.51 -37.41
CA ALA A 657 7.37 9.97 -36.26
C ALA A 657 7.87 8.59 -35.81
N SER A 658 8.01 7.64 -36.75
CA SER A 658 8.42 6.26 -36.46
C SER A 658 9.82 6.15 -35.83
N PRO A 659 10.91 6.64 -36.46
CA PRO A 659 12.24 6.54 -35.86
C PRO A 659 12.36 7.30 -34.54
N VAL A 660 11.69 8.45 -34.39
CA VAL A 660 11.71 9.21 -33.14
C VAL A 660 10.96 8.49 -32.03
N MET A 661 9.78 7.92 -32.30
CA MET A 661 9.03 7.14 -31.31
C MET A 661 9.81 5.89 -30.85
N ALA A 662 10.47 5.19 -31.78
CA ALA A 662 11.34 4.07 -31.45
C ALA A 662 12.53 4.49 -30.58
N THR A 663 13.20 5.58 -30.96
CA THR A 663 14.36 6.11 -30.23
C THR A 663 13.98 6.58 -28.84
N LEU A 664 12.87 7.31 -28.72
CA LEU A 664 12.36 7.81 -27.44
C LEU A 664 11.92 6.65 -26.54
N GLY A 665 11.22 5.66 -27.08
CA GLY A 665 10.87 4.44 -26.35
C GLY A 665 12.10 3.68 -25.83
N ALA A 666 13.12 3.50 -26.67
CA ALA A 666 14.38 2.86 -26.28
C ALA A 666 15.13 3.67 -25.21
N TYR A 667 15.22 4.99 -25.36
CA TYR A 667 15.82 5.90 -24.38
C TYR A 667 15.15 5.76 -23.01
N LEU A 668 13.81 5.79 -22.98
CA LEU A 668 13.04 5.65 -21.75
C LEU A 668 13.21 4.25 -21.15
N LEU A 669 13.22 3.18 -21.95
CA LEU A 669 13.41 1.83 -21.45
C LEU A 669 14.80 1.64 -20.82
N VAL A 670 15.86 2.14 -21.46
CA VAL A 670 17.21 2.11 -20.91
C VAL A 670 17.29 2.92 -19.62
N GLY A 671 16.70 4.11 -19.60
CA GLY A 671 16.61 4.95 -18.41
C GLY A 671 15.87 4.26 -17.25
N PHE A 672 14.77 3.57 -17.54
CA PHE A 672 14.03 2.76 -16.56
C PHE A 672 14.90 1.66 -15.97
N VAL A 673 15.50 0.82 -16.82
CA VAL A 673 16.34 -0.30 -16.36
C VAL A 673 17.52 0.20 -15.54
N ALA A 674 18.19 1.27 -15.99
CA ALA A 674 19.27 1.89 -15.24
C ALA A 674 18.80 2.43 -13.87
N SER A 675 17.60 3.02 -13.80
CA SER A 675 16.99 3.51 -12.56
C SER A 675 16.70 2.36 -11.59
N VAL A 676 16.16 1.24 -12.09
CA VAL A 676 15.87 0.02 -11.32
C VAL A 676 17.16 -0.57 -10.76
N VAL A 677 18.19 -0.75 -11.59
CA VAL A 677 19.51 -1.26 -11.15
C VAL A 677 20.13 -0.33 -10.10
N LEU A 678 20.04 0.98 -10.30
CA LEU A 678 20.57 1.94 -9.35
C LEU A 678 19.83 1.87 -8.00
N ALA A 679 18.51 1.84 -8.01
CA ALA A 679 17.66 1.81 -6.82
C ALA A 679 17.81 0.51 -6.01
N TRP A 680 17.87 -0.64 -6.67
CA TRP A 680 17.73 -1.94 -6.00
C TRP A 680 19.05 -2.69 -5.84
N VAL A 681 20.10 -2.34 -6.60
CA VAL A 681 21.40 -3.03 -6.56
C VAL A 681 22.51 -2.09 -6.09
N VAL A 682 22.70 -0.95 -6.77
CA VAL A 682 23.89 -0.11 -6.57
C VAL A 682 23.81 0.72 -5.29
N LEU A 683 22.71 1.45 -5.05
CA LEU A 683 22.57 2.30 -3.87
C LEU A 683 22.56 1.49 -2.55
N PRO A 684 21.83 0.37 -2.43
CA PRO A 684 21.88 -0.46 -1.23
C PRO A 684 23.28 -1.05 -0.97
N ALA A 685 23.98 -1.51 -2.02
CA ALA A 685 25.35 -2.04 -1.87
C ALA A 685 26.35 -0.97 -1.39
N ARG A 686 26.17 0.29 -1.81
CA ARG A 686 26.99 1.42 -1.33
C ARG A 686 26.71 1.74 0.14
N ALA A 687 25.45 1.77 0.54
CA ALA A 687 25.06 2.01 1.93
C ALA A 687 25.63 0.93 2.87
N GLY A 688 25.56 -0.34 2.47
CA GLY A 688 26.14 -1.46 3.24
C GLY A 688 27.66 -1.35 3.42
N ARG A 689 28.40 -0.91 2.40
CA ARG A 689 29.85 -0.68 2.50
C ARG A 689 30.20 0.50 3.41
N ALA A 690 29.43 1.59 3.34
CA ALA A 690 29.65 2.75 4.20
C ALA A 690 29.43 2.43 5.69
N ALA A 691 28.43 1.60 6.00
CA ALA A 691 28.17 1.13 7.36
C ALA A 691 29.25 0.15 7.89
N ALA A 692 29.99 -0.52 7.00
CA ALA A 692 31.03 -1.48 7.36
C ALA A 692 32.41 -0.86 7.59
N VAL A 693 32.63 0.43 7.28
CA VAL A 693 33.89 1.13 7.58
C VAL A 693 33.90 1.50 9.07
N PRO A 694 34.80 0.96 9.89
CA PRO A 694 34.92 1.37 11.28
C PRO A 694 35.33 2.83 11.33
N VAL A 695 34.62 3.65 12.09
CA VAL A 695 35.11 4.97 12.50
C VAL A 695 36.42 4.72 13.24
N ARG A 696 37.56 4.97 12.58
CA ARG A 696 38.86 5.00 13.25
C ARG A 696 38.78 6.11 14.28
N GLY A 697 38.77 5.71 15.55
CA GLY A 697 38.75 6.62 16.68
C GLY A 697 39.85 7.66 16.54
N GLY A 698 39.45 8.93 16.64
CA GLY A 698 40.38 10.01 16.90
C GLY A 698 41.11 9.71 18.21
N SER A 699 42.42 9.57 18.12
CA SER A 699 43.32 9.53 19.26
C SER A 699 43.21 10.84 20.05
N PRO A 700 43.09 10.79 21.40
CA PRO A 700 43.23 11.97 22.22
C PRO A 700 44.71 12.37 22.24
N GLY A 701 45.01 13.59 21.81
CA GLY A 701 46.29 14.27 21.99
C GLY A 701 46.13 15.45 22.93
#